data_AF-A0A6H5JPK5-F1
#
_entry.id   AF-A0A6H5JPK5-F1
#
_cell.length_a   1.000
_cell.length_b   1.000
_cell.length_c   1.000
_cell.angle_alpha   90.00
_cell.angle_beta   90.00
_cell.angle_gamma   90.00
#
_symmetry.space_group_name_H-M   'P 1'
#
loop_
_entity.id
_entity.type
_entity.pdbx_description
1 polymer ?
#
loop_
_entity_poly.entity_id
_entity_poly.type
_entity_poly.pdbx_seq_one_letter_code
_entity_poly.pdbx_strand_id
1 'polypeptide(L)'
;MVGDFNSRVGKASSRGQAIGQHGEDKVNDNGVRMLEFLGSNELMVLNGRRECDKPEFTRQRAVCNEYSILDYILVDRGSTQIPELHISAIDIGSTDHFLIWANIDRSRKIKSKKQRKVFRWKVERLGDDGTRDEFQKGLAGSVESFRKLLRSVEDGQVDVQTAGDRVIEGWESIVNATAERVVGRKVVRCGVSVKWWDDELKEEIGERREVFKQYLSEASEESWEKYRAKRKQVKGLVKKKKKCIWDEVVQKANGGLEGNVKQMWEGISGMVKKTAQGGDTGVATLRGVNGGLVSSGKGKREVLAGHYKRLGVPSENEAFDQAFKKEVDAWAQKEEETSKADVGNVELEKEFTEDEVEACVNKLKCHKAAGADGIVNEFMKFGGKGMIQLMVLLYNWVWKNEYTPSRWREGVVVNLFKKGDKTDPGNYRGITLLNTVGKVFCKLLNDRIVGVLEKEHSISEGQAGFRKKRGCVDHVFTVGRIIQGRKRAGKPTYCFFLDVKKAYDTVWRNGLWKQLSKYGIKGKMWRVLKKMTECTKSAVMLDGELSKFFDIEQGVPQGCTLSPTLFQVFINDLLEVVEAVRKGVKVGDTETSVSGMLFADDFVGMSDTPEGLQLQIDAAKKFTDKWRLSANVQKSAVMVCNENKEEPVEHRWKWGIEEIAVVDQYTYLGVEIAKDFSWNVHMSKVAEKGKARAGKLHPILANRHLDTRIKLTVLKSVIVPPLEYAGEVWEGNKKVVKELEAAKMKAANPRMLQTHK
;
A
#
# COMPACT_ATOMS: atom_id res chain seq x y z
N MET A 1 16.14 -29.54 -9.35
CA MET A 1 15.73 -29.18 -7.96
C MET A 1 16.86 -29.54 -7.00
N VAL A 2 16.99 -28.86 -5.85
CA VAL A 2 18.02 -29.16 -4.84
C VAL A 2 17.41 -29.05 -3.45
N GLY A 3 17.68 -30.00 -2.56
CA GLY A 3 17.27 -29.90 -1.16
C GLY A 3 17.42 -31.21 -0.36
N ASP A 4 17.13 -31.12 0.93
CA ASP A 4 16.93 -32.26 1.84
C ASP A 4 15.50 -32.79 1.64
N PHE A 5 15.38 -34.02 1.14
CA PHE A 5 14.10 -34.68 0.89
C PHE A 5 13.76 -35.70 1.99
N ASN A 6 14.65 -35.90 2.96
CA ASN A 6 14.53 -36.91 4.02
C ASN A 6 14.16 -38.31 3.48
N SER A 7 14.64 -38.61 2.28
CA SER A 7 14.37 -39.80 1.49
C SER A 7 15.65 -40.59 1.33
N ARG A 8 15.57 -41.91 1.51
CA ARG A 8 16.66 -42.84 1.22
C ARG A 8 16.23 -43.66 0.04
N VAL A 9 16.76 -43.36 -1.13
CA VAL A 9 16.25 -43.92 -2.41
C VAL A 9 16.93 -45.23 -2.81
N GLY A 10 17.94 -45.68 -2.07
CA GLY A 10 18.71 -46.86 -2.42
C GLY A 10 19.72 -46.61 -3.56
N LYS A 11 20.31 -47.70 -4.06
CA LYS A 11 21.14 -47.73 -5.28
C LYS A 11 20.47 -48.55 -6.40
N ALA A 12 20.73 -48.16 -7.64
CA ALA A 12 20.20 -48.86 -8.81
C ALA A 12 20.86 -50.23 -9.02
N SER A 13 20.06 -51.23 -9.40
CA SER A 13 20.56 -52.53 -9.86
C SER A 13 21.14 -52.49 -11.28
N SER A 14 20.71 -51.54 -12.11
CA SER A 14 21.15 -51.42 -13.51
C SER A 14 21.39 -49.97 -13.93
N ARG A 15 22.28 -49.79 -14.92
CA ARG A 15 22.64 -48.47 -15.46
C ARG A 15 21.45 -47.86 -16.21
N GLY A 16 21.11 -46.61 -15.91
CA GLY A 16 20.06 -45.86 -16.60
C GLY A 16 18.78 -45.64 -15.80
N GLN A 17 18.63 -46.18 -14.58
CA GLN A 17 17.52 -45.88 -13.68
C GLN A 17 17.53 -44.40 -13.21
N ALA A 18 16.42 -43.95 -12.61
CA ALA A 18 16.29 -42.58 -12.08
C ALA A 18 17.27 -42.28 -10.94
N ILE A 19 17.88 -43.31 -10.36
CA ILE A 19 18.95 -43.26 -9.35
C ILE A 19 20.24 -43.87 -9.90
N GLY A 20 21.38 -43.55 -9.30
CA GLY A 20 22.69 -44.08 -9.70
C GLY A 20 23.02 -45.44 -9.07
N GLN A 21 24.06 -46.12 -9.58
CA GLN A 21 24.50 -47.44 -9.11
C GLN A 21 25.32 -47.40 -7.82
N HIS A 22 25.80 -46.22 -7.44
CA HIS A 22 26.53 -45.96 -6.21
C HIS A 22 25.59 -45.25 -5.22
N GLY A 23 25.70 -45.47 -3.91
CA GLY A 23 24.77 -44.91 -2.93
C GLY A 23 24.52 -45.85 -1.74
N GLU A 24 23.64 -45.46 -0.82
CA GLU A 24 23.29 -46.30 0.33
C GLU A 24 22.34 -47.44 -0.07
N ASP A 25 22.47 -48.61 0.56
CA ASP A 25 21.58 -49.77 0.34
C ASP A 25 20.22 -49.64 1.05
N LYS A 26 20.03 -48.56 1.82
CA LYS A 26 18.82 -48.35 2.61
C LYS A 26 17.76 -47.64 1.78
N VAL A 27 16.54 -48.17 1.85
CA VAL A 27 15.33 -47.52 1.31
C VAL A 27 14.36 -47.24 2.45
N ASN A 28 13.78 -46.04 2.50
CA ASN A 28 12.70 -45.69 3.42
C ASN A 28 11.42 -45.29 2.66
N ASP A 29 10.29 -45.16 3.36
CA ASP A 29 8.99 -44.83 2.73
C ASP A 29 9.02 -43.56 1.88
N ASN A 30 9.74 -42.53 2.35
CA ASN A 30 9.94 -41.29 1.58
C ASN A 30 10.77 -41.54 0.32
N GLY A 31 11.73 -42.47 0.38
CA GLY A 31 12.52 -42.94 -0.75
C GLY A 31 11.67 -43.61 -1.82
N VAL A 32 10.75 -44.50 -1.44
CA VAL A 32 9.81 -45.15 -2.37
C VAL A 32 8.97 -44.10 -3.11
N ARG A 33 8.38 -43.16 -2.38
CA ARG A 33 7.61 -42.05 -2.97
C ARG A 33 8.45 -41.15 -3.87
N MET A 34 9.71 -40.95 -3.51
CA MET A 34 10.64 -40.17 -4.32
C MET A 34 10.97 -40.91 -5.63
N LEU A 35 11.16 -42.23 -5.60
CA LEU A 35 11.38 -43.03 -6.82
C LEU A 35 10.17 -42.96 -7.77
N GLU A 36 8.95 -43.06 -7.25
CA GLU A 36 7.72 -42.84 -8.02
C GLU A 36 7.70 -41.44 -8.64
N PHE A 37 7.98 -40.40 -7.83
CA PHE A 37 8.03 -39.02 -8.30
C PHE A 37 9.06 -38.81 -9.41
N LEU A 38 10.26 -39.38 -9.27
CA LEU A 38 11.30 -39.28 -10.29
C LEU A 38 10.87 -39.97 -11.60
N GLY A 39 10.27 -41.16 -11.49
CA GLY A 39 9.75 -41.92 -12.63
C GLY A 39 8.64 -41.17 -13.37
N SER A 40 7.69 -40.57 -12.64
CA SER A 40 6.55 -39.85 -13.23
C SER A 40 6.91 -38.50 -13.86
N ASN A 41 8.07 -37.92 -13.55
CA ASN A 41 8.45 -36.58 -14.00
C ASN A 41 9.71 -36.56 -14.88
N GLU A 42 10.15 -37.73 -15.37
CA GLU A 42 11.39 -37.88 -16.16
C GLU A 42 12.61 -37.22 -15.47
N LEU A 43 12.67 -37.30 -14.15
CA LEU A 43 13.77 -36.76 -13.36
C LEU A 43 14.75 -37.86 -12.97
N MET A 44 15.98 -37.44 -12.70
CA MET A 44 17.00 -38.30 -12.13
C MET A 44 17.74 -37.60 -10.99
N VAL A 45 18.26 -38.40 -10.08
CA VAL A 45 19.16 -37.96 -9.02
C VAL A 45 20.60 -37.96 -9.55
N LEU A 46 21.35 -36.88 -9.27
CA LEU A 46 22.79 -36.82 -9.54
C LEU A 46 23.63 -37.64 -8.55
N ASN A 47 23.23 -37.64 -7.27
CA ASN A 47 23.87 -38.40 -6.21
C ASN A 47 23.94 -39.90 -6.59
N GLY A 48 25.10 -40.52 -6.40
CA GLY A 48 25.25 -41.95 -6.64
C GLY A 48 25.53 -42.39 -8.08
N ARG A 49 25.70 -41.46 -9.03
CA ARG A 49 26.02 -41.81 -10.43
C ARG A 49 27.51 -42.01 -10.71
N ARG A 50 28.41 -41.71 -9.77
CA ARG A 50 29.87 -41.82 -9.91
C ARG A 50 30.50 -42.40 -8.65
N GLU A 51 31.69 -42.97 -8.81
CA GLU A 51 32.46 -43.71 -7.79
C GLU A 51 33.43 -42.83 -6.96
N CYS A 52 33.63 -41.54 -7.28
CA CYS A 52 34.77 -40.78 -6.75
C CYS A 52 34.49 -39.83 -5.57
N ASP A 53 35.48 -39.84 -4.66
CA ASP A 53 35.86 -38.98 -3.54
C ASP A 53 34.99 -38.94 -2.27
N LYS A 54 35.63 -39.35 -1.17
CA LYS A 54 35.08 -39.32 0.20
C LYS A 54 34.58 -37.91 0.55
N PRO A 55 33.40 -37.76 1.17
CA PRO A 55 32.46 -38.81 1.61
C PRO A 55 31.32 -39.03 0.61
N GLU A 56 30.98 -40.30 0.38
CA GLU A 56 29.83 -40.78 -0.41
C GLU A 56 28.45 -40.39 0.16
N PHE A 57 28.43 -39.66 1.27
CA PHE A 57 27.26 -39.31 2.06
C PHE A 57 27.03 -37.80 2.08
N THR A 58 25.77 -37.38 2.09
CA THR A 58 25.42 -35.96 2.22
C THR A 58 25.15 -35.55 3.65
N ARG A 59 25.08 -36.50 4.58
CA ARG A 59 24.85 -36.25 6.00
C ARG A 59 25.61 -37.25 6.88
N GLN A 60 26.26 -36.74 7.92
CA GLN A 60 26.93 -37.51 8.96
C GLN A 60 26.48 -37.07 10.35
N ARG A 61 25.86 -37.99 11.08
CA ARG A 61 25.47 -37.80 12.47
C ARG A 61 26.49 -38.46 13.40
N ALA A 62 27.52 -37.68 13.74
CA ALA A 62 28.66 -38.13 14.54
C ALA A 62 28.32 -38.74 15.91
N VAL A 63 27.17 -38.37 16.52
CA VAL A 63 26.77 -38.87 17.85
C VAL A 63 26.42 -40.36 17.86
N CYS A 64 25.87 -40.87 16.76
CA CYS A 64 25.44 -42.26 16.63
C CYS A 64 26.14 -42.96 15.45
N ASN A 65 27.24 -42.36 14.96
CA ASN A 65 28.00 -42.84 13.81
C ASN A 65 27.14 -43.21 12.59
N GLU A 66 26.09 -42.41 12.33
CA GLU A 66 25.14 -42.66 11.24
C GLU A 66 25.48 -41.82 10.02
N TYR A 67 25.57 -42.46 8.85
CA TYR A 67 25.79 -41.83 7.55
C TYR A 67 24.59 -42.08 6.65
N SER A 68 24.16 -41.06 5.90
CA SER A 68 22.96 -41.13 5.04
C SER A 68 23.05 -40.19 3.86
N ILE A 69 22.32 -40.51 2.79
CA ILE A 69 22.15 -39.65 1.62
C ILE A 69 20.72 -39.11 1.66
N LEU A 70 20.55 -37.84 2.05
CA LEU A 70 19.23 -37.20 2.17
C LEU A 70 19.10 -35.95 1.30
N ASP A 71 20.23 -35.36 0.93
CA ASP A 71 20.28 -34.14 0.12
C ASP A 71 20.52 -34.50 -1.34
N TYR A 72 19.57 -34.18 -2.20
CA TYR A 72 19.62 -34.57 -3.61
C TYR A 72 19.64 -33.38 -4.54
N ILE A 73 20.42 -33.49 -5.62
CA ILE A 73 20.27 -32.65 -6.80
C ILE A 73 19.51 -33.46 -7.86
N LEU A 74 18.31 -33.00 -8.19
CA LEU A 74 17.45 -33.58 -9.22
C LEU A 74 17.62 -32.82 -10.52
N VAL A 75 17.88 -33.54 -11.60
CA VAL A 75 18.00 -32.99 -12.95
C VAL A 75 17.05 -33.73 -13.90
N ASP A 76 16.74 -33.06 -15.01
CA ASP A 76 15.98 -33.65 -16.11
C ASP A 76 16.75 -34.82 -16.75
N ARG A 77 16.07 -35.93 -17.02
CA ARG A 77 16.68 -37.13 -17.58
C ARG A 77 17.14 -36.97 -19.03
N GLY A 78 16.56 -36.03 -19.77
CA GLY A 78 16.89 -35.68 -21.15
C GLY A 78 17.98 -34.61 -21.29
N SER A 79 18.56 -34.09 -20.20
CA SER A 79 19.63 -33.09 -20.28
C SER A 79 20.91 -33.65 -20.89
N THR A 80 21.38 -33.07 -21.99
CA THR A 80 22.66 -33.45 -22.65
C THR A 80 23.90 -33.05 -21.83
N GLN A 81 23.75 -32.10 -20.91
CA GLN A 81 24.78 -31.71 -19.95
C GLN A 81 24.34 -32.15 -18.56
N ILE A 82 24.86 -33.29 -18.10
CA ILE A 82 24.67 -33.74 -16.72
C ILE A 82 25.78 -33.07 -15.89
N PRO A 83 25.45 -32.11 -15.01
CA PRO A 83 26.45 -31.40 -14.24
C PRO A 83 27.10 -32.33 -13.23
N GLU A 84 28.38 -32.11 -12.96
CA GLU A 84 29.12 -32.88 -11.95
C GLU A 84 28.71 -32.44 -10.54
N LEU A 85 28.31 -33.40 -9.71
CA LEU A 85 28.04 -33.19 -8.29
C LEU A 85 29.35 -33.20 -7.51
N HIS A 86 29.50 -32.23 -6.63
CA HIS A 86 30.59 -32.14 -5.67
C HIS A 86 30.01 -32.14 -4.26
N ILE A 87 30.65 -32.92 -3.39
CA ILE A 87 30.36 -32.96 -1.96
C ILE A 87 31.60 -32.41 -1.26
N SER A 88 31.41 -31.45 -0.36
CA SER A 88 32.49 -30.95 0.48
C SER A 88 32.24 -31.18 1.93
N ALA A 89 33.28 -31.68 2.56
CA ALA A 89 33.51 -31.60 3.98
C ALA A 89 33.93 -30.18 4.44
N ILE A 90 33.47 -29.09 3.82
CA ILE A 90 33.67 -27.73 4.37
C ILE A 90 32.65 -27.49 5.49
N ASP A 91 33.09 -26.84 6.57
CA ASP A 91 32.21 -26.41 7.66
C ASP A 91 31.24 -25.32 7.17
N ILE A 92 30.03 -25.75 6.83
CA ILE A 92 28.90 -24.90 6.45
C ILE A 92 28.02 -24.49 7.64
N GLY A 93 28.45 -24.75 8.88
CA GLY A 93 27.70 -24.36 10.06
C GLY A 93 27.50 -25.48 11.07
N SER A 94 26.56 -25.26 11.99
CA SER A 94 26.20 -26.25 13.00
C SER A 94 25.30 -27.37 12.47
N THR A 95 25.47 -27.78 11.22
CA THR A 95 24.67 -28.83 10.56
C THR A 95 25.40 -30.18 10.62
N ASP A 96 24.64 -31.26 10.51
CA ASP A 96 25.10 -32.64 10.26
C ASP A 96 25.15 -32.97 8.76
N HIS A 97 24.82 -32.00 7.90
CA HIS A 97 24.86 -32.13 6.43
C HIS A 97 26.18 -31.60 5.86
N PHE A 98 26.64 -32.23 4.76
CA PHE A 98 27.73 -31.78 3.93
C PHE A 98 27.24 -30.78 2.88
N LEU A 99 28.14 -29.90 2.44
CA LEU A 99 27.81 -29.00 1.34
C LEU A 99 27.80 -29.79 0.04
N ILE A 100 26.67 -29.78 -0.65
CA ILE A 100 26.57 -30.29 -2.02
C ILE A 100 26.40 -29.14 -3.01
N TRP A 101 27.09 -29.20 -4.14
CA TRP A 101 26.87 -28.30 -5.27
C TRP A 101 27.15 -29.03 -6.58
N ALA A 102 26.72 -28.43 -7.68
CA ALA A 102 27.06 -28.95 -9.00
C ALA A 102 27.52 -27.81 -9.91
N ASN A 103 28.50 -28.10 -10.76
CA ASN A 103 28.98 -27.14 -11.74
C ASN A 103 28.01 -27.10 -12.92
N ILE A 104 27.33 -25.97 -13.08
CA ILE A 104 26.44 -25.74 -14.21
C ILE A 104 27.08 -24.65 -15.06
N ASP A 105 27.43 -24.99 -16.29
CA ASP A 105 27.92 -23.99 -17.21
C ASP A 105 26.78 -23.03 -17.60
N ARG A 106 27.02 -21.73 -17.45
CA ARG A 106 26.00 -20.70 -17.68
C ARG A 106 26.59 -19.62 -18.56
N SER A 107 25.96 -19.42 -19.72
CA SER A 107 26.32 -18.36 -20.68
C SER A 107 26.10 -16.92 -20.18
N ARG A 108 25.58 -16.69 -18.97
CA ARG A 108 25.31 -15.35 -18.41
C ARG A 108 25.93 -15.14 -17.03
N LYS A 109 26.85 -14.17 -16.93
CA LYS A 109 27.40 -13.66 -15.66
C LYS A 109 26.31 -12.98 -14.81
N ILE A 110 26.08 -13.48 -13.60
CA ILE A 110 25.23 -12.82 -12.60
C ILE A 110 26.02 -11.65 -12.01
N LYS A 111 25.66 -10.41 -12.34
CA LYS A 111 26.24 -9.23 -11.67
C LYS A 111 25.76 -9.22 -10.22
N SER A 112 26.70 -9.23 -9.26
CA SER A 112 26.39 -9.01 -7.84
C SER A 112 25.61 -7.70 -7.69
N LYS A 113 24.46 -7.74 -7.00
CA LYS A 113 23.68 -6.54 -6.68
C LYS A 113 24.53 -5.68 -5.73
N LYS A 114 25.09 -4.57 -6.21
CA LYS A 114 25.72 -3.56 -5.33
C LYS A 114 24.72 -3.15 -4.25
N GLN A 115 25.12 -3.25 -2.97
CA GLN A 115 24.30 -2.77 -1.86
C GLN A 115 24.08 -1.27 -1.99
N ARG A 116 22.82 -0.85 -2.05
CA ARG A 116 22.46 0.54 -2.33
C ARG A 116 22.57 1.41 -1.07
N LYS A 117 23.19 2.58 -1.21
CA LYS A 117 23.24 3.65 -0.20
C LYS A 117 22.10 4.64 -0.46
N VAL A 118 21.35 4.99 0.57
CA VAL A 118 20.29 6.03 0.53
C VAL A 118 20.60 7.06 1.61
N PHE A 119 20.62 8.34 1.25
CA PHE A 119 20.77 9.42 2.22
C PHE A 119 19.42 9.77 2.84
N ARG A 120 19.39 10.01 4.16
CA ARG A 120 18.22 10.48 4.90
C ARG A 120 18.60 11.59 5.85
N TRP A 121 17.72 12.56 6.03
CA TRP A 121 17.87 13.61 7.04
C TRP A 121 17.87 13.04 8.46
N LYS A 122 18.69 13.60 9.36
CA LYS A 122 18.70 13.30 10.79
C LYS A 122 17.60 14.09 11.52
N VAL A 123 16.35 13.98 11.06
CA VAL A 123 15.21 14.77 11.57
C VAL A 123 14.99 14.62 13.08
N GLU A 124 15.46 13.53 13.67
CA GLU A 124 15.48 13.33 15.12
C GLU A 124 16.17 14.47 15.89
N ARG A 125 17.15 15.15 15.29
CA ARG A 125 17.86 16.26 15.93
C ARG A 125 16.99 17.50 16.13
N LEU A 126 15.91 17.67 15.35
CA LEU A 126 14.96 18.76 15.56
C LEU A 126 14.10 18.57 16.83
N GLY A 127 14.22 17.41 17.49
CA GLY A 127 13.67 17.18 18.82
C GLY A 127 14.43 17.90 19.94
N ASP A 128 15.71 18.21 19.73
CA ASP A 128 16.54 19.00 20.64
C ASP A 128 16.26 20.50 20.46
N ASP A 129 15.99 21.19 21.57
CA ASP A 129 15.57 22.60 21.53
C ASP A 129 16.69 23.52 21.02
N GLY A 130 17.96 23.26 21.37
CA GLY A 130 19.09 24.05 20.86
C GLY A 130 19.26 23.93 19.35
N THR A 131 19.20 22.71 18.82
CA THR A 131 19.24 22.46 17.37
C THR A 131 18.03 23.07 16.67
N ARG A 132 16.84 23.02 17.28
CA ARG A 132 15.62 23.62 16.74
C ARG A 132 15.75 25.14 16.66
N ASP A 133 16.23 25.79 17.72
CA ASP A 133 16.42 27.24 17.76
C ASP A 133 17.43 27.71 16.72
N GLU A 134 18.53 26.97 16.53
CA GLU A 134 19.52 27.28 15.50
C GLU A 134 18.92 27.17 14.09
N PHE A 135 18.10 26.14 13.85
CA PHE A 135 17.39 25.95 12.59
C PHE A 135 16.42 27.11 12.31
N GLN A 136 15.63 27.52 13.32
CA GLN A 136 14.69 28.62 13.22
C GLN A 136 15.38 29.97 12.97
N LYS A 137 16.47 30.27 13.70
CA LYS A 137 17.27 31.48 13.50
C LYS A 137 17.88 31.54 12.10
N GLY A 138 18.39 30.41 11.60
CA GLY A 138 18.95 30.31 10.25
C GLY A 138 17.93 30.64 9.14
N LEU A 139 16.71 30.12 9.28
CA LEU A 139 15.61 30.40 8.35
C LEU A 139 15.13 31.84 8.46
N ALA A 140 14.95 32.36 9.68
CA ALA A 140 14.55 33.75 9.91
C ALA A 140 15.55 34.74 9.31
N GLY A 141 16.86 34.49 9.44
CA GLY A 141 17.92 35.31 8.84
C GLY A 141 17.92 35.31 7.31
N SER A 142 17.28 34.31 6.68
CA SER A 142 17.24 34.16 5.22
C SER A 142 15.98 34.77 4.57
N VAL A 143 14.99 35.21 5.37
CA VAL A 143 13.74 35.79 4.88
C VAL A 143 13.99 37.02 4.01
N GLU A 144 14.85 37.94 4.45
CA GLU A 144 15.11 39.17 3.69
C GLU A 144 15.88 38.90 2.39
N SER A 145 16.80 37.93 2.39
CA SER A 145 17.47 37.47 1.18
C SER A 145 16.47 36.90 0.17
N PHE A 146 15.46 36.15 0.63
CA PHE A 146 14.40 35.65 -0.24
C PHE A 146 13.51 36.78 -0.77
N ARG A 147 13.17 37.79 0.05
CA ARG A 147 12.44 38.98 -0.43
C ARG A 147 13.21 39.74 -1.51
N LYS A 148 14.52 39.87 -1.38
CA LYS A 148 15.38 40.47 -2.41
C LYS A 148 15.36 39.66 -3.70
N LEU A 149 15.40 38.33 -3.60
CA LEU A 149 15.24 37.45 -4.76
C LEU A 149 13.91 37.70 -5.47
N LEU A 150 12.79 37.75 -4.74
CA LEU A 150 11.47 38.01 -5.33
C LEU A 150 11.44 39.35 -6.08
N ARG A 151 11.93 40.43 -5.47
CA ARG A 151 12.02 41.76 -6.11
C ARG A 151 12.86 41.71 -7.39
N SER A 152 14.04 41.09 -7.33
CA SER A 152 14.92 40.99 -8.50
C SER A 152 14.30 40.21 -9.67
N VAL A 153 13.42 39.25 -9.37
CA VAL A 153 12.72 38.46 -10.38
C VAL A 153 11.54 39.24 -10.98
N GLU A 154 10.84 40.04 -10.18
CA GLU A 154 9.77 40.94 -10.65
C GLU A 154 10.32 42.07 -11.54
N ASP A 155 11.50 42.62 -11.22
CA ASP A 155 12.13 43.71 -12.00
C ASP A 155 12.79 43.21 -13.30
N GLY A 156 13.13 41.92 -13.38
CA GLY A 156 14.07 41.37 -14.35
C GLY A 156 13.59 41.19 -15.80
N GLN A 157 12.40 41.67 -16.19
CA GLN A 157 11.77 41.44 -17.52
C GLN A 157 11.93 40.00 -18.07
N VAL A 158 11.88 39.00 -17.20
CA VAL A 158 11.95 37.57 -17.56
C VAL A 158 10.53 36.99 -17.60
N ASP A 159 10.35 35.96 -18.41
CA ASP A 159 9.06 35.27 -18.49
C ASP A 159 8.71 34.58 -17.15
N VAL A 160 7.41 34.42 -16.91
CA VAL A 160 6.87 33.88 -15.64
C VAL A 160 7.38 32.47 -15.32
N GLN A 161 7.69 31.66 -16.34
CA GLN A 161 8.16 30.30 -16.13
C GLN A 161 9.59 30.31 -15.59
N THR A 162 10.50 31.03 -16.26
CA THR A 162 11.89 31.20 -15.81
C THR A 162 11.96 31.88 -14.44
N ALA A 163 11.14 32.90 -14.22
CA ALA A 163 10.99 33.58 -12.95
C ALA A 163 10.57 32.60 -11.84
N GLY A 164 9.53 31.80 -12.08
CA GLY A 164 9.00 30.86 -11.10
C GLY A 164 9.94 29.73 -10.76
N ASP A 165 10.67 29.20 -11.75
CA ASP A 165 11.69 28.17 -11.52
C ASP A 165 12.81 28.71 -10.61
N ARG A 166 13.27 29.95 -10.84
CA ARG A 166 14.27 30.62 -9.96
C ARG A 166 13.75 30.83 -8.54
N VAL A 167 12.49 31.25 -8.38
CA VAL A 167 11.88 31.47 -7.05
C VAL A 167 11.80 30.16 -6.26
N ILE A 168 11.37 29.07 -6.90
CA ILE A 168 11.28 27.75 -6.26
C ILE A 168 12.66 27.23 -5.89
N GLU A 169 13.63 27.29 -6.80
CA GLU A 169 15.00 26.84 -6.54
C GLU A 169 15.68 27.67 -5.45
N GLY A 170 15.46 28.98 -5.43
CA GLY A 170 15.95 29.85 -4.36
C GLY A 170 15.38 29.48 -3.00
N TRP A 171 14.06 29.21 -2.92
CA TRP A 171 13.41 28.77 -1.69
C TRP A 171 13.95 27.42 -1.21
N GLU A 172 14.01 26.43 -2.11
CA GLU A 172 14.51 25.09 -1.80
C GLU A 172 15.99 25.13 -1.38
N SER A 173 16.80 25.99 -1.99
CA SER A 173 18.21 26.19 -1.65
C SER A 173 18.37 26.70 -0.22
N ILE A 174 17.59 27.72 0.18
CA ILE A 174 17.61 28.26 1.55
C ILE A 174 17.30 27.16 2.57
N VAL A 175 16.22 26.40 2.35
CA VAL A 175 15.78 25.35 3.28
C VAL A 175 16.80 24.22 3.34
N ASN A 176 17.26 23.73 2.19
CA ASN A 176 18.21 22.61 2.12
C ASN A 176 19.58 22.98 2.69
N ALA A 177 20.11 24.18 2.40
CA ALA A 177 21.38 24.64 2.95
C ALA A 177 21.32 24.77 4.47
N THR A 178 20.22 25.33 5.00
CA THR A 178 20.02 25.44 6.44
C THR A 178 19.88 24.07 7.10
N ALA A 179 19.13 23.15 6.48
CA ALA A 179 18.97 21.79 6.98
C ALA A 179 20.27 20.97 6.91
N GLU A 180 21.08 21.11 5.87
CA GLU A 180 22.38 20.43 5.77
C GLU A 180 23.33 20.90 6.88
N ARG A 181 23.39 22.22 7.12
CA ARG A 181 24.23 22.82 8.16
C ARG A 181 23.80 22.39 9.57
N VAL A 182 22.51 22.45 9.89
CA VAL A 182 22.01 22.26 11.25
C VAL A 182 21.63 20.80 11.54
N VAL A 183 20.89 20.16 10.63
CA VAL A 183 20.34 18.81 10.84
C VAL A 183 21.32 17.74 10.33
N GLY A 184 21.82 17.89 9.10
CA GLY A 184 22.71 16.97 8.42
C GLY A 184 22.05 15.63 8.00
N ARG A 185 22.80 14.82 7.26
CA ARG A 185 22.32 13.56 6.65
C ARG A 185 23.00 12.31 7.24
N LYS A 186 22.32 11.16 7.15
CA LYS A 186 22.82 9.81 7.45
C LYS A 186 22.69 8.90 6.24
N VAL A 187 23.62 7.96 6.09
CA VAL A 187 23.59 6.94 5.03
C VAL A 187 22.93 5.67 5.55
N VAL A 188 21.89 5.21 4.85
CA VAL A 188 21.21 3.93 5.10
C VAL A 188 21.60 2.97 3.98
N ARG A 189 22.11 1.77 4.34
CA ARG A 189 22.37 0.70 3.38
C ARG A 189 21.14 -0.21 3.26
N CYS A 190 20.63 -0.39 2.05
CA CYS A 190 19.49 -1.27 1.76
C CYS A 190 19.97 -2.71 1.51
N GLY A 191 19.21 -3.68 2.02
CA GLY A 191 19.60 -5.10 2.05
C GLY A 191 20.15 -5.45 3.42
N VAL A 192 19.33 -6.12 4.24
CA VAL A 192 19.59 -6.40 5.65
C VAL A 192 20.90 -7.19 5.77
N SER A 193 21.99 -6.57 6.24
CA SER A 193 22.97 -7.34 6.99
C SER A 193 22.28 -7.75 8.28
N VAL A 194 22.33 -9.04 8.60
CA VAL A 194 21.66 -9.52 9.80
C VAL A 194 22.35 -8.86 10.99
N LYS A 195 21.62 -8.13 11.84
CA LYS A 195 22.23 -7.28 12.88
C LYS A 195 23.15 -8.03 13.86
N TRP A 196 22.98 -9.35 14.01
CA TRP A 196 23.84 -10.21 14.83
C TRP A 196 25.11 -10.68 14.10
N TRP A 197 25.27 -10.32 12.83
CA TRP A 197 26.43 -10.64 12.00
C TRP A 197 27.42 -9.47 12.03
N ASP A 198 28.38 -9.55 12.95
CA ASP A 198 29.44 -8.58 13.16
C ASP A 198 30.83 -9.22 13.03
N ASP A 199 31.88 -8.44 13.20
CA ASP A 199 33.25 -8.88 12.95
C ASP A 199 33.73 -9.94 13.96
N GLU A 200 33.33 -9.80 15.24
CA GLU A 200 33.59 -10.82 16.28
C GLU A 200 33.01 -12.19 15.89
N LEU A 201 31.76 -12.24 15.40
CA LEU A 201 31.17 -13.50 14.97
C LEU A 201 31.83 -14.06 13.70
N LYS A 202 32.30 -13.20 12.79
CA LYS A 202 33.01 -13.66 11.58
C LYS A 202 34.34 -14.31 11.94
N GLU A 203 35.09 -13.71 12.86
CA GLU A 203 36.36 -14.23 13.36
C GLU A 203 36.18 -15.60 14.02
N GLU A 204 35.21 -15.70 14.94
CA GLU A 204 34.86 -16.95 15.63
C GLU A 204 34.40 -18.08 14.67
N ILE A 205 33.66 -17.73 13.62
CA ILE A 205 33.32 -18.69 12.55
C ILE A 205 34.56 -19.06 11.72
N GLY A 206 35.46 -18.12 11.47
CA GLY A 206 36.74 -18.35 10.79
C GLY A 206 37.60 -19.35 11.56
N GLU A 207 37.80 -19.13 12.84
CA GLU A 207 38.55 -20.06 13.71
C GLU A 207 37.89 -21.43 13.77
N ARG A 208 36.57 -21.51 13.88
CA ARG A 208 35.85 -22.80 13.84
C ARG A 208 36.11 -23.56 12.53
N ARG A 209 36.21 -22.85 11.40
CA ARG A 209 36.54 -23.47 10.10
C ARG A 209 37.97 -23.99 10.06
N GLU A 210 38.93 -23.27 10.64
CA GLU A 210 40.32 -23.74 10.72
C GLU A 210 40.44 -24.98 11.61
N VAL A 211 39.79 -24.99 12.78
CA VAL A 211 39.75 -26.17 13.66
C VAL A 211 39.05 -27.36 12.98
N PHE A 212 38.03 -27.10 12.15
CA PHE A 212 37.39 -28.16 11.37
C PHE A 212 38.30 -28.73 10.29
N LYS A 213 39.09 -27.89 9.60
CA LYS A 213 40.10 -28.37 8.63
C LYS A 213 41.14 -29.25 9.32
N GLN A 214 41.62 -28.86 10.51
CA GLN A 214 42.54 -29.67 11.32
C GLN A 214 41.94 -31.03 11.69
N TYR A 215 40.67 -31.06 12.11
CA TYR A 215 39.96 -32.31 12.35
C TYR A 215 39.90 -33.21 11.11
N LEU A 216 39.63 -32.64 9.92
CA LEU A 216 39.59 -33.42 8.69
C LEU A 216 40.94 -34.00 8.28
N SER A 217 42.05 -33.32 8.60
CA SER A 217 43.39 -33.82 8.31
C SER A 217 43.89 -34.85 9.33
N GLU A 218 43.63 -34.64 10.62
CA GLU A 218 44.16 -35.47 11.69
C GLU A 218 43.25 -36.66 12.04
N ALA A 219 41.93 -36.50 11.85
CA ALA A 219 40.89 -37.50 12.15
C ALA A 219 40.99 -38.13 13.55
N SER A 220 41.51 -37.38 14.53
CA SER A 220 41.72 -37.81 15.92
C SER A 220 40.54 -37.44 16.83
N GLU A 221 40.41 -38.15 17.96
CA GLU A 221 39.41 -37.82 18.98
C GLU A 221 39.65 -36.43 19.58
N GLU A 222 40.92 -36.06 19.79
CA GLU A 222 41.32 -34.76 20.32
C GLU A 222 40.97 -33.60 19.38
N SER A 223 41.22 -33.75 18.07
CA SER A 223 40.86 -32.73 17.07
C SER A 223 39.34 -32.58 16.92
N TRP A 224 38.58 -33.66 17.09
CA TRP A 224 37.12 -33.62 17.15
C TRP A 224 36.60 -32.89 18.38
N GLU A 225 37.19 -33.12 19.56
CA GLU A 225 36.81 -32.41 20.78
C GLU A 225 37.07 -30.91 20.68
N LYS A 226 38.22 -30.51 20.12
CA LYS A 226 38.55 -29.11 19.80
C LYS A 226 37.51 -28.49 18.88
N TYR A 227 37.16 -29.16 17.78
CA TYR A 227 36.11 -28.69 16.87
C TYR A 227 34.73 -28.60 17.54
N ARG A 228 34.35 -29.62 18.32
CA ARG A 228 33.07 -29.66 19.06
C ARG A 228 32.97 -28.51 20.06
N ALA A 229 34.04 -28.22 20.80
CA ALA A 229 34.11 -27.11 21.73
C ALA A 229 33.93 -25.77 21.01
N LYS A 230 34.67 -25.54 19.91
CA LYS A 230 34.57 -24.31 19.12
C LYS A 230 33.20 -24.16 18.44
N ARG A 231 32.61 -25.25 17.95
CA ARG A 231 31.24 -25.29 17.42
C ARG A 231 30.21 -24.89 18.48
N LYS A 232 30.37 -25.37 19.72
CA LYS A 232 29.51 -24.99 20.87
C LYS A 232 29.67 -23.51 21.21
N GLN A 233 30.90 -22.99 21.22
CA GLN A 233 31.21 -21.58 21.43
C GLN A 233 30.52 -20.68 20.39
N VAL A 234 30.72 -20.95 19.09
CA VAL A 234 30.08 -20.20 18.00
C VAL A 234 28.55 -20.25 18.11
N LYS A 235 27.98 -21.43 18.39
CA LYS A 235 26.52 -21.57 18.59
C LYS A 235 26.04 -20.76 19.79
N GLY A 236 26.80 -20.74 20.88
CA GLY A 236 26.56 -19.92 22.07
C GLY A 236 26.59 -18.43 21.77
N LEU A 237 27.60 -17.97 21.02
CA LEU A 237 27.77 -16.59 20.61
C LEU A 237 26.63 -16.11 19.70
N VAL A 238 26.25 -16.90 18.69
CA VAL A 238 25.08 -16.61 17.85
C VAL A 238 23.81 -16.47 18.70
N LYS A 239 23.61 -17.37 19.66
CA LYS A 239 22.46 -17.31 20.57
C LYS A 239 22.50 -16.06 21.45
N LYS A 240 23.68 -15.71 21.99
CA LYS A 240 23.91 -14.51 22.81
C LYS A 240 23.63 -13.23 22.02
N LYS A 241 24.19 -13.09 20.81
CA LYS A 241 23.97 -11.90 19.95
C LYS A 241 22.52 -11.77 19.51
N LYS A 242 21.86 -12.87 19.13
CA LYS A 242 20.42 -12.88 18.85
C LYS A 242 19.58 -12.47 20.06
N LYS A 243 19.96 -12.94 21.27
CA LYS A 243 19.29 -12.57 22.52
C LYS A 243 19.50 -11.08 22.84
N CYS A 244 20.71 -10.55 22.72
CA CYS A 244 21.02 -9.14 22.97
C CYS A 244 20.15 -8.21 22.10
N ILE A 245 20.08 -8.48 20.79
CA ILE A 245 19.22 -7.72 19.86
C ILE A 245 17.75 -7.84 20.24
N TRP A 246 17.32 -9.03 20.69
CA TRP A 246 15.96 -9.22 21.16
C TRP A 246 15.67 -8.41 22.43
N ASP A 247 16.59 -8.40 23.38
CA ASP A 247 16.49 -7.64 24.62
C ASP A 247 16.46 -6.13 24.33
N GLU A 248 17.26 -5.63 23.38
CA GLU A 248 17.18 -4.24 22.90
C GLU A 248 15.81 -3.89 22.29
N VAL A 249 15.25 -4.79 21.49
CA VAL A 249 13.93 -4.59 20.86
C VAL A 249 12.83 -4.57 21.94
N VAL A 250 12.94 -5.41 22.97
CA VAL A 250 12.05 -5.41 24.14
C VAL A 250 12.20 -4.14 24.96
N GLN A 251 13.43 -3.72 25.27
CA GLN A 251 13.69 -2.47 26.00
C GLN A 251 13.15 -1.26 25.25
N LYS A 252 13.32 -1.20 23.91
CA LYS A 252 12.70 -0.14 23.08
C LYS A 252 11.19 -0.15 23.17
N ALA A 253 10.57 -1.33 23.11
CA ALA A 253 9.13 -1.44 23.25
C ALA A 253 8.65 -0.94 24.63
N ASN A 254 9.30 -1.38 25.72
CA ASN A 254 8.98 -1.04 27.10
C ASN A 254 9.24 0.44 27.45
N GLY A 255 10.40 0.99 27.05
CA GLY A 255 10.76 2.38 27.33
C GLY A 255 9.87 3.40 26.62
N GLY A 256 9.21 3.02 25.53
CA GLY A 256 8.26 3.90 24.83
C GLY A 256 6.95 4.18 25.60
N LEU A 257 6.69 3.48 26.70
CA LEU A 257 5.51 3.71 27.56
C LEU A 257 5.58 5.06 28.30
N GLU A 258 6.78 5.58 28.57
CA GLU A 258 7.02 6.82 29.31
C GLU A 258 6.97 8.07 28.40
N GLY A 259 6.06 8.06 27.41
CA GLY A 259 5.79 9.22 26.55
C GLY A 259 6.31 9.12 25.10
N ASN A 260 7.01 8.04 24.72
CA ASN A 260 7.49 7.83 23.35
C ASN A 260 6.76 6.66 22.64
N VAL A 261 5.48 6.87 22.33
CA VAL A 261 4.60 5.90 21.66
C VAL A 261 5.20 5.40 20.33
N LYS A 262 5.99 6.21 19.64
CA LYS A 262 6.65 5.80 18.38
C LYS A 262 7.73 4.74 18.64
N GLN A 263 8.60 4.96 19.63
CA GLN A 263 9.63 3.99 20.01
C GLN A 263 9.00 2.65 20.43
N MET A 264 7.85 2.71 21.12
CA MET A 264 7.04 1.53 21.43
C MET A 264 6.63 0.79 20.15
N TRP A 265 6.02 1.48 19.17
CA TRP A 265 5.61 0.87 17.90
C TRP A 265 6.76 0.38 17.03
N GLU A 266 7.91 1.02 17.06
CA GLU A 266 9.14 0.57 16.38
C GLU A 266 9.65 -0.75 16.97
N GLY A 267 9.68 -0.85 18.30
CA GLY A 267 10.00 -2.09 19.02
C GLY A 267 9.01 -3.22 18.66
N ILE A 268 7.71 -2.95 18.75
CA ILE A 268 6.64 -3.89 18.38
C ILE A 268 6.80 -4.36 16.93
N SER A 269 7.03 -3.44 15.99
CA SER A 269 7.19 -3.74 14.57
C SER A 269 8.44 -4.58 14.26
N GLY A 270 9.47 -4.49 15.10
CA GLY A 270 10.64 -5.35 15.04
C GLY A 270 10.37 -6.79 15.49
N MET A 271 9.37 -7.01 16.35
CA MET A 271 8.99 -8.32 16.89
C MET A 271 8.01 -9.09 16.00
N VAL A 272 7.12 -8.38 15.29
CA VAL A 272 6.28 -9.01 14.27
C VAL A 272 7.22 -9.45 13.15
N LYS A 273 7.30 -10.76 12.86
CA LYS A 273 8.06 -11.28 11.73
C LYS A 273 7.73 -10.43 10.50
N LYS A 274 8.66 -9.59 10.05
CA LYS A 274 8.74 -9.28 8.61
C LYS A 274 9.00 -10.63 7.99
N THR A 275 7.95 -11.27 7.47
CA THR A 275 8.09 -12.49 6.69
C THR A 275 9.28 -12.30 5.76
N ALA A 276 10.21 -13.24 5.69
CA ALA A 276 11.42 -13.13 4.86
C ALA A 276 11.12 -12.87 3.37
N GLN A 277 9.85 -12.98 2.96
CA GLN A 277 9.33 -12.49 1.68
C GLN A 277 9.26 -10.95 1.55
N GLY A 278 9.49 -10.19 2.61
CA GLY A 278 9.50 -8.72 2.63
C GLY A 278 10.87 -8.10 2.28
N GLY A 279 11.79 -8.89 1.71
CA GLY A 279 13.14 -8.47 1.32
C GLY A 279 13.32 -8.13 -0.16
N ASP A 280 12.42 -8.56 -1.06
CA ASP A 280 12.36 -8.15 -2.46
C ASP A 280 11.01 -7.42 -2.66
N THR A 281 11.03 -6.09 -2.57
CA THR A 281 9.96 -5.11 -2.87
C THR A 281 8.48 -5.31 -2.50
N GLY A 282 8.02 -6.44 -2.00
CA GLY A 282 6.59 -6.71 -1.79
C GLY A 282 5.75 -6.81 -3.07
N VAL A 283 6.33 -6.60 -4.27
CA VAL A 283 5.65 -6.74 -5.56
C VAL A 283 6.08 -8.05 -6.21
N ALA A 284 5.10 -8.93 -6.47
CA ALA A 284 5.34 -10.24 -7.06
C ALA A 284 5.85 -10.14 -8.51
N THR A 285 6.15 -11.27 -9.13
CA THR A 285 6.28 -11.36 -10.59
C THR A 285 5.01 -10.82 -11.23
N LEU A 286 5.15 -9.94 -12.23
CA LEU A 286 4.03 -9.27 -12.89
C LEU A 286 3.78 -9.81 -14.29
N ARG A 287 2.53 -9.81 -14.73
CA ARG A 287 2.15 -10.13 -16.11
C ARG A 287 2.26 -8.88 -16.98
N GLY A 288 3.07 -8.96 -18.03
CA GLY A 288 3.17 -7.92 -19.05
C GLY A 288 1.95 -7.89 -19.96
N VAL A 289 1.86 -6.88 -20.82
CA VAL A 289 0.74 -6.70 -21.77
C VAL A 289 0.62 -7.91 -22.71
N ASN A 290 1.75 -8.51 -23.09
CA ASN A 290 1.81 -9.66 -23.99
C ASN A 290 1.51 -11.00 -23.27
N GLY A 291 1.02 -10.97 -22.02
CA GLY A 291 0.74 -12.16 -21.22
C GLY A 291 1.94 -12.80 -20.53
N GLY A 292 3.18 -12.46 -20.93
CA GLY A 292 4.41 -12.99 -20.36
C GLY A 292 4.70 -12.52 -18.93
N LEU A 293 5.28 -13.38 -18.10
CA LEU A 293 5.64 -13.08 -16.71
C LEU A 293 7.01 -12.39 -16.59
N VAL A 294 7.07 -11.33 -15.78
CA VAL A 294 8.24 -10.47 -15.60
C VAL A 294 8.64 -10.42 -14.13
N SER A 295 9.83 -10.95 -13.81
CA SER A 295 10.35 -11.06 -12.45
C SER A 295 11.50 -10.09 -12.14
N SER A 296 12.11 -9.47 -13.15
CA SER A 296 13.20 -8.52 -12.94
C SER A 296 12.69 -7.18 -12.39
N GLY A 297 13.42 -6.54 -11.48
CA GLY A 297 13.02 -5.24 -10.89
C GLY A 297 12.80 -4.15 -11.96
N LYS A 298 13.69 -4.07 -12.96
CA LYS A 298 13.53 -3.17 -14.12
C LYS A 298 12.27 -3.49 -14.91
N GLY A 299 12.06 -4.76 -15.30
CA GLY A 299 10.91 -5.14 -16.09
C GLY A 299 9.59 -4.92 -15.33
N LYS A 300 9.54 -5.21 -14.03
CA LYS A 300 8.37 -4.92 -13.19
C LYS A 300 8.04 -3.42 -13.17
N ARG A 301 9.05 -2.54 -13.06
CA ARG A 301 8.85 -1.07 -13.14
C ARG A 301 8.26 -0.65 -14.47
N GLU A 302 8.75 -1.22 -15.57
CA GLU A 302 8.26 -0.90 -16.92
C GLU A 302 6.82 -1.38 -17.13
N VAL A 303 6.47 -2.58 -16.64
CA VAL A 303 5.09 -3.10 -16.67
C VAL A 303 4.14 -2.18 -15.89
N LEU A 304 4.52 -1.78 -14.68
CA LEU A 304 3.73 -0.87 -13.85
C LEU A 304 3.62 0.53 -14.47
N ALA A 305 4.73 1.08 -14.98
CA ALA A 305 4.74 2.38 -15.64
C ALA A 305 3.83 2.36 -16.87
N GLY A 306 3.89 1.30 -17.68
CA GLY A 306 2.99 1.11 -18.82
C GLY A 306 1.52 1.00 -18.40
N HIS A 307 1.22 0.31 -17.28
CA HIS A 307 -0.13 0.23 -16.73
C HIS A 307 -0.68 1.62 -16.34
N TYR A 308 0.06 2.39 -15.54
CA TYR A 308 -0.39 3.72 -15.13
C TYR A 308 -0.41 4.73 -16.29
N LYS A 309 0.51 4.62 -17.26
CA LYS A 309 0.47 5.44 -18.47
C LYS A 309 -0.83 5.22 -19.24
N ARG A 310 -1.26 3.96 -19.43
CA ARG A 310 -2.54 3.66 -20.10
C ARG A 310 -3.75 4.18 -19.32
N LEU A 311 -3.73 4.11 -17.99
CA LEU A 311 -4.78 4.70 -17.16
C LEU A 311 -4.81 6.23 -17.24
N GLY A 312 -3.64 6.86 -17.37
CA GLY A 312 -3.49 8.31 -17.44
C GLY A 312 -3.81 8.92 -18.80
N VAL A 313 -4.12 8.12 -19.82
CA VAL A 313 -4.54 8.60 -21.15
C VAL A 313 -6.06 8.44 -21.29
N PRO A 314 -6.79 9.47 -21.75
CA PRO A 314 -8.23 9.39 -22.02
C PRO A 314 -8.62 8.14 -22.81
N SER A 315 -9.51 7.33 -22.26
CA SER A 315 -10.04 6.17 -22.98
C SER A 315 -11.11 6.60 -23.97
N GLU A 316 -11.00 6.14 -25.21
CA GLU A 316 -12.06 6.24 -26.20
C GLU A 316 -12.98 5.02 -26.04
N ASN A 317 -14.12 5.25 -25.37
CA ASN A 317 -15.21 4.27 -25.30
C ASN A 317 -16.30 4.74 -26.27
N GLU A 318 -16.77 3.84 -27.14
CA GLU A 318 -17.83 4.12 -28.11
C GLU A 318 -19.15 4.52 -27.44
N ALA A 319 -19.41 4.03 -26.21
CA ALA A 319 -20.60 4.38 -25.44
C ALA A 319 -20.57 5.81 -24.88
N PHE A 320 -19.40 6.47 -24.84
CA PHE A 320 -19.31 7.82 -24.28
C PHE A 320 -19.85 8.89 -25.23
N ASP A 321 -20.46 9.92 -24.66
CA ASP A 321 -21.04 11.03 -25.43
C ASP A 321 -19.94 11.88 -26.10
N GLN A 322 -19.75 11.68 -27.40
CA GLN A 322 -18.75 12.39 -28.18
C GLN A 322 -19.18 13.81 -28.54
N ALA A 323 -20.48 14.06 -28.70
CA ALA A 323 -21.01 15.39 -28.99
C ALA A 323 -20.81 16.31 -27.79
N PHE A 324 -21.16 15.84 -26.59
CA PHE A 324 -20.92 16.56 -25.35
C PHE A 324 -19.42 16.78 -25.11
N LYS A 325 -18.55 15.80 -25.40
CA LYS A 325 -17.09 16.01 -25.32
C LYS A 325 -16.64 17.19 -26.15
N LYS A 326 -17.05 17.26 -27.43
CA LYS A 326 -16.68 18.36 -28.34
C LYS A 326 -17.20 19.70 -27.82
N GLU A 327 -18.42 19.74 -27.29
CA GLU A 327 -19.00 20.93 -26.66
C GLU A 327 -18.17 21.41 -25.45
N VAL A 328 -17.81 20.49 -24.55
CA VAL A 328 -17.02 20.82 -23.35
C VAL A 328 -15.61 21.25 -23.72
N ASP A 329 -14.97 20.60 -24.69
CA ASP A 329 -13.62 20.97 -25.13
C ASP A 329 -13.61 22.37 -25.76
N ALA A 330 -14.62 22.70 -26.58
CA ALA A 330 -14.79 24.05 -27.13
C ALA A 330 -15.11 25.09 -26.05
N TRP A 331 -15.97 24.74 -25.08
CA TRP A 331 -16.26 25.59 -23.92
C TRP A 331 -14.99 25.86 -23.10
N ALA A 332 -14.16 24.85 -22.83
CA ALA A 332 -12.97 24.99 -22.01
C ALA A 332 -11.93 25.95 -22.63
N GLN A 333 -11.79 25.93 -23.96
CA GLN A 333 -10.95 26.89 -24.69
C GLN A 333 -11.46 28.33 -24.54
N LYS A 334 -12.77 28.54 -24.67
CA LYS A 334 -13.38 29.86 -24.51
C LYS A 334 -13.32 30.37 -23.07
N GLU A 335 -13.59 29.49 -22.10
CA GLU A 335 -13.61 29.84 -20.68
C GLU A 335 -12.22 30.27 -20.18
N GLU A 336 -11.16 29.71 -20.75
CA GLU A 336 -9.78 30.09 -20.42
C GLU A 336 -9.49 31.57 -20.73
N GLU A 337 -10.09 32.11 -21.79
CA GLU A 337 -9.99 33.52 -22.15
C GLU A 337 -10.90 34.39 -21.27
N THR A 338 -12.18 34.01 -21.14
CA THR A 338 -13.18 34.80 -20.42
C THR A 338 -12.93 34.86 -18.91
N SER A 339 -12.40 33.78 -18.33
CA SER A 339 -12.13 33.71 -16.89
C SER A 339 -11.17 34.80 -16.42
N LYS A 340 -10.28 35.32 -17.29
CA LYS A 340 -9.35 36.41 -16.94
C LYS A 340 -10.07 37.71 -16.54
N ALA A 341 -11.27 37.94 -17.09
CA ALA A 341 -12.12 39.07 -16.74
C ALA A 341 -13.09 38.75 -15.59
N ASP A 342 -13.22 37.48 -15.20
CA ASP A 342 -14.06 37.02 -14.09
C ASP A 342 -13.31 37.18 -12.76
N VAL A 343 -13.86 38.01 -11.87
CA VAL A 343 -13.33 38.28 -10.53
C VAL A 343 -13.57 37.09 -9.58
N GLY A 344 -14.34 36.08 -10.00
CA GLY A 344 -14.59 34.88 -9.23
C GLY A 344 -15.23 35.15 -7.86
N ASN A 345 -15.04 34.21 -6.93
CA ASN A 345 -15.48 34.38 -5.55
C ASN A 345 -14.40 35.14 -4.75
N VAL A 346 -14.78 36.28 -4.16
CA VAL A 346 -13.88 37.16 -3.39
C VAL A 346 -13.10 36.42 -2.30
N GLU A 347 -13.70 35.43 -1.63
CA GLU A 347 -13.02 34.66 -0.59
C GLU A 347 -11.95 33.72 -1.15
N LEU A 348 -12.14 33.21 -2.37
CA LEU A 348 -11.16 32.34 -3.03
C LEU A 348 -9.97 33.13 -3.59
N GLU A 349 -10.16 34.41 -3.87
CA GLU A 349 -9.19 35.27 -4.58
C GLU A 349 -8.09 35.88 -3.68
N LYS A 350 -8.32 35.93 -2.36
CA LYS A 350 -7.42 36.58 -1.38
C LYS A 350 -5.99 36.02 -1.40
N GLU A 351 -5.03 36.81 -0.96
CA GLU A 351 -3.68 36.28 -0.67
C GLU A 351 -3.70 35.37 0.56
N PHE A 352 -2.69 34.50 0.69
CA PHE A 352 -2.50 33.63 1.86
C PHE A 352 -1.86 34.40 3.01
N THR A 353 -2.36 34.18 4.22
CA THR A 353 -1.84 34.82 5.45
C THR A 353 -0.88 33.90 6.20
N GLU A 354 -0.05 34.47 7.09
CA GLU A 354 0.82 33.69 7.99
C GLU A 354 -0.02 32.70 8.84
N ASP A 355 -1.15 33.15 9.40
CA ASP A 355 -2.04 32.32 10.23
C ASP A 355 -2.63 31.13 9.46
N GLU A 356 -3.02 31.34 8.20
CA GLU A 356 -3.59 30.29 7.35
C GLU A 356 -2.54 29.19 7.05
N VAL A 357 -1.33 29.62 6.69
CA VAL A 357 -0.21 28.72 6.41
C VAL A 357 0.23 28.00 7.68
N GLU A 358 0.37 28.71 8.80
CA GLU A 358 0.74 28.15 10.10
C GLU A 358 -0.28 27.11 10.59
N ALA A 359 -1.58 27.41 10.50
CA ALA A 359 -2.63 26.47 10.86
C ALA A 359 -2.59 25.19 10.01
N CYS A 360 -2.21 25.29 8.74
CA CYS A 360 -2.00 24.13 7.87
C CYS A 360 -0.75 23.34 8.26
N VAL A 361 0.38 24.02 8.48
CA VAL A 361 1.66 23.41 8.87
C VAL A 361 1.55 22.67 10.21
N ASN A 362 0.87 23.26 11.20
CA ASN A 362 0.68 22.64 12.52
C ASN A 362 -0.08 21.31 12.46
N LYS A 363 -0.96 21.13 11.47
CA LYS A 363 -1.72 19.90 11.24
C LYS A 363 -0.94 18.83 10.47
N LEU A 364 0.24 19.14 9.93
CA LEU A 364 1.06 18.16 9.21
C LEU A 364 1.46 17.00 10.13
N LYS A 365 1.44 15.78 9.62
CA LYS A 365 1.94 14.62 10.35
C LYS A 365 3.45 14.48 10.08
N CYS A 366 4.27 14.33 11.13
CA CYS A 366 5.69 14.04 10.99
C CYS A 366 5.92 12.64 10.39
N HIS A 367 7.14 12.39 9.91
CA HIS A 367 7.60 11.10 9.39
C HIS A 367 6.82 10.59 8.17
N LYS A 368 6.23 11.51 7.41
CA LYS A 368 5.65 11.21 6.10
C LYS A 368 6.76 11.18 5.05
N ALA A 369 6.54 10.40 4.00
CA ALA A 369 7.47 10.33 2.88
C ALA A 369 7.54 11.69 2.17
N ALA A 370 8.75 12.18 1.93
CA ALA A 370 9.01 13.34 1.10
C ALA A 370 8.73 13.05 -0.39
N GLY A 371 8.56 14.11 -1.16
CA GLY A 371 8.53 14.03 -2.63
C GLY A 371 9.93 13.85 -3.22
N ALA A 372 10.07 14.11 -4.51
CA ALA A 372 11.35 14.01 -5.22
C ALA A 372 12.39 15.06 -4.74
N ASP A 373 11.93 16.17 -4.17
CA ASP A 373 12.73 17.26 -3.61
C ASP A 373 13.43 16.92 -2.29
N GLY A 374 12.99 15.87 -1.59
CA GLY A 374 13.55 15.44 -0.32
C GLY A 374 13.22 16.34 0.88
N ILE A 375 12.34 17.33 0.72
CA ILE A 375 11.88 18.21 1.80
C ILE A 375 10.82 17.49 2.63
N VAL A 376 11.07 17.39 3.94
CA VAL A 376 10.25 16.64 4.89
C VAL A 376 9.33 17.56 5.68
N ASN A 377 8.20 17.02 6.16
CA ASN A 377 7.23 17.80 6.93
C ASN A 377 7.85 18.44 8.19
N GLU A 378 8.83 17.77 8.79
CA GLU A 378 9.56 18.22 9.96
C GLU A 378 10.24 19.58 9.75
N PHE A 379 10.74 19.87 8.54
CA PHE A 379 11.35 21.18 8.26
C PHE A 379 10.31 22.29 8.32
N MET A 380 9.11 22.04 7.81
CA MET A 380 7.99 22.99 7.90
C MET A 380 7.50 23.15 9.34
N LYS A 381 7.29 22.04 10.05
CA LYS A 381 6.75 22.06 11.43
C LYS A 381 7.68 22.68 12.46
N PHE A 382 8.99 22.45 12.35
CA PHE A 382 9.96 22.91 13.34
C PHE A 382 10.74 24.16 12.90
N GLY A 383 10.50 24.65 11.68
CA GLY A 383 11.17 25.83 11.12
C GLY A 383 10.70 27.18 11.68
N GLY A 384 9.68 27.20 12.55
CA GLY A 384 9.22 28.39 13.26
C GLY A 384 8.70 29.50 12.35
N LYS A 385 8.63 30.73 12.88
CA LYS A 385 8.08 31.89 12.17
C LYS A 385 8.80 32.20 10.85
N GLY A 386 10.13 32.04 10.81
CA GLY A 386 10.92 32.25 9.59
C GLY A 386 10.51 31.33 8.45
N MET A 387 10.22 30.05 8.74
CA MET A 387 9.69 29.11 7.74
C MET A 387 8.30 29.52 7.24
N ILE A 388 7.39 29.91 8.13
CA ILE A 388 6.04 30.36 7.75
C ILE A 388 6.13 31.57 6.82
N GLN A 389 6.97 32.55 7.14
CA GLN A 389 7.20 33.72 6.29
C GLN A 389 7.73 33.36 4.91
N LEU A 390 8.73 32.47 4.84
CA LEU A 390 9.25 31.98 3.57
C LEU A 390 8.17 31.27 2.74
N MET A 391 7.31 30.47 3.37
CA MET A 391 6.22 29.76 2.70
C MET A 391 5.12 30.72 2.20
N VAL A 392 4.72 31.71 3.00
CA VAL A 392 3.74 32.73 2.60
C VAL A 392 4.24 33.52 1.39
N LEU A 393 5.50 33.98 1.44
CA LEU A 393 6.13 34.69 0.33
C LEU A 393 6.13 33.85 -0.95
N LEU A 394 6.49 32.57 -0.82
CA LEU A 394 6.47 31.63 -1.95
C LEU A 394 5.05 31.45 -2.52
N TYR A 395 4.08 31.14 -1.66
CA TYR A 395 2.71 30.86 -2.10
C TYR A 395 2.01 32.08 -2.67
N ASN A 396 2.21 33.27 -2.11
CA ASN A 396 1.64 34.49 -2.66
C ASN A 396 2.29 34.88 -3.97
N TRP A 397 3.59 34.64 -4.16
CA TRP A 397 4.21 34.84 -5.46
C TRP A 397 3.65 33.88 -6.52
N VAL A 398 3.54 32.59 -6.18
CA VAL A 398 2.94 31.54 -7.04
C VAL A 398 1.49 31.90 -7.38
N TRP A 399 0.72 32.34 -6.38
CA TRP A 399 -0.67 32.75 -6.53
C TRP A 399 -0.79 33.98 -7.42
N LYS A 400 -0.10 35.09 -7.11
CA LYS A 400 -0.11 36.36 -7.84
C LYS A 400 0.14 36.14 -9.33
N ASN A 401 1.12 35.31 -9.67
CA ASN A 401 1.54 35.07 -11.05
C ASN A 401 0.79 33.91 -11.73
N GLU A 402 -0.17 33.27 -11.04
CA GLU A 402 -0.84 32.04 -11.50
C GLU A 402 0.14 31.00 -12.06
N TYR A 403 1.30 30.91 -11.41
CA TYR A 403 2.38 30.03 -11.79
C TYR A 403 2.16 28.67 -11.12
N THR A 404 2.53 27.59 -11.79
CA THR A 404 2.63 26.29 -11.15
C THR A 404 4.05 25.77 -11.33
N PRO A 405 4.76 25.41 -10.24
CA PRO A 405 6.06 24.78 -10.33
C PRO A 405 6.01 23.42 -11.04
N SER A 406 6.92 23.21 -11.99
CA SER A 406 7.05 21.92 -12.70
C SER A 406 7.23 20.74 -11.74
N ARG A 407 8.10 20.90 -10.74
CA ARG A 407 8.37 19.92 -9.68
C ARG A 407 7.14 19.57 -8.82
N TRP A 408 6.13 20.43 -8.75
CA TRP A 408 4.89 20.14 -8.01
C TRP A 408 3.92 19.28 -8.82
N ARG A 409 4.09 19.22 -10.15
CA ARG A 409 3.31 18.40 -11.08
C ARG A 409 3.91 17.02 -11.34
N GLU A 410 5.05 16.73 -10.71
CA GLU A 410 5.72 15.44 -10.78
C GLU A 410 5.32 14.54 -9.61
N GLY A 411 4.89 13.32 -9.93
CA GLY A 411 4.43 12.32 -8.98
C GLY A 411 5.28 11.05 -9.00
N VAL A 412 5.61 10.53 -7.82
CA VAL A 412 6.27 9.21 -7.70
C VAL A 412 5.26 8.18 -7.22
N VAL A 413 4.87 7.25 -8.10
CA VAL A 413 3.88 6.20 -7.83
C VAL A 413 4.53 5.04 -7.08
N VAL A 414 4.01 4.76 -5.88
CA VAL A 414 4.35 3.60 -5.06
C VAL A 414 3.18 2.62 -5.07
N ASN A 415 3.47 1.33 -5.22
CA ASN A 415 2.46 0.30 -5.40
C ASN A 415 2.17 -0.42 -4.09
N LEU A 416 0.89 -0.49 -3.72
CA LEU A 416 0.39 -1.30 -2.61
C LEU A 416 -0.54 -2.39 -3.14
N PHE A 417 -0.24 -3.66 -2.84
CA PHE A 417 -1.13 -4.76 -3.21
C PHE A 417 -2.48 -4.65 -2.49
N LYS A 418 -3.60 -4.70 -3.23
CA LYS A 418 -4.96 -4.60 -2.67
C LYS A 418 -5.53 -5.99 -2.35
N LYS A 419 -5.85 -6.78 -3.38
CA LYS A 419 -6.43 -8.15 -3.30
C LYS A 419 -6.39 -8.82 -4.69
N GLY A 420 -6.65 -10.12 -4.77
CA GLY A 420 -6.72 -10.86 -6.05
C GLY A 420 -5.39 -11.47 -6.48
N ASP A 421 -5.22 -11.68 -7.79
CA ASP A 421 -3.97 -12.19 -8.36
C ASP A 421 -2.86 -11.14 -8.23
N LYS A 422 -1.75 -11.52 -7.57
CA LYS A 422 -0.56 -10.67 -7.39
C LYS A 422 0.21 -10.45 -8.69
N THR A 423 -0.03 -11.23 -9.74
CA THR A 423 0.63 -11.04 -11.03
C THR A 423 -0.01 -9.94 -11.87
N ASP A 424 -1.26 -9.59 -11.61
CA ASP A 424 -1.97 -8.53 -12.33
C ASP A 424 -1.61 -7.14 -11.76
N PRO A 425 -1.03 -6.24 -12.57
CA PRO A 425 -0.80 -4.84 -12.18
C PRO A 425 -2.07 -4.11 -11.71
N GLY A 426 -3.25 -4.46 -12.25
CA GLY A 426 -4.53 -3.85 -11.91
C GLY A 426 -4.97 -4.07 -10.45
N ASN A 427 -4.44 -5.11 -9.80
CA ASN A 427 -4.67 -5.45 -8.39
C ASN A 427 -3.78 -4.68 -7.41
N TYR A 428 -2.88 -3.83 -7.92
CA TYR A 428 -2.12 -2.89 -7.11
C TYR A 428 -2.79 -1.52 -7.10
N ARG A 429 -2.67 -0.82 -5.97
CA ARG A 429 -3.06 0.57 -5.80
C ARG A 429 -1.82 1.45 -5.91
N GLY A 430 -1.80 2.33 -6.88
CA GLY A 430 -0.78 3.37 -7.01
C GLY A 430 -1.08 4.52 -6.06
N ILE A 431 -0.17 4.78 -5.14
CA ILE A 431 -0.18 6.00 -4.32
C ILE A 431 0.88 6.94 -4.89
N THR A 432 0.46 8.14 -5.28
CA THR A 432 1.35 9.14 -5.83
C THR A 432 1.96 9.98 -4.71
N LEU A 433 3.27 9.87 -4.53
CA LEU A 433 4.05 10.74 -3.67
C LEU A 433 4.34 12.05 -4.42
N LEU A 434 3.62 13.10 -4.03
CA LEU A 434 3.82 14.46 -4.53
C LEU A 434 4.83 15.24 -3.66
N ASN A 435 5.28 16.39 -4.18
CA ASN A 435 6.06 17.39 -3.44
C ASN A 435 5.34 17.81 -2.14
N THR A 436 6.07 17.94 -1.03
CA THR A 436 5.49 18.25 0.30
C THR A 436 5.04 19.70 0.41
N VAL A 437 5.83 20.63 -0.12
CA VAL A 437 5.52 22.06 -0.18
C VAL A 437 4.32 22.30 -1.09
N GLY A 438 4.28 21.66 -2.26
CA GLY A 438 3.13 21.70 -3.16
C GLY A 438 1.86 21.10 -2.54
N LYS A 439 1.98 20.04 -1.72
CA LYS A 439 0.83 19.47 -0.98
C LYS A 439 0.24 20.44 0.04
N VAL A 440 1.06 21.26 0.69
CA VAL A 440 0.57 22.32 1.59
C VAL A 440 -0.18 23.38 0.78
N PHE A 441 0.36 23.80 -0.38
CA PHE A 441 -0.36 24.69 -1.28
C PHE A 441 -1.73 24.13 -1.72
N CYS A 442 -1.76 22.88 -2.19
CA CYS A 442 -3.03 22.19 -2.52
C CYS A 442 -4.01 22.16 -1.34
N LYS A 443 -3.50 22.01 -0.11
CA LYS A 443 -4.32 21.97 1.10
C LYS A 443 -4.94 23.33 1.42
N LEU A 444 -4.20 24.43 1.23
CA LEU A 444 -4.70 25.80 1.39
C LEU A 444 -5.82 26.08 0.39
N LEU A 445 -5.59 25.79 -0.89
CA LEU A 445 -6.63 25.91 -1.94
C LEU A 445 -7.87 25.08 -1.60
N ASN A 446 -7.66 23.83 -1.17
CA ASN A 446 -8.77 22.94 -0.80
C ASN A 446 -9.58 23.46 0.37
N ASP A 447 -8.96 24.03 1.40
CA ASP A 447 -9.68 24.55 2.57
C ASP A 447 -10.58 25.73 2.20
N ARG A 448 -10.12 26.60 1.31
CA ARG A 448 -10.92 27.72 0.78
C ARG A 448 -12.09 27.21 -0.06
N ILE A 449 -11.84 26.28 -0.98
CA ILE A 449 -12.87 25.67 -1.84
C ILE A 449 -13.95 24.99 -1.00
N VAL A 450 -13.55 24.14 -0.05
CA VAL A 450 -14.50 23.47 0.85
C VAL A 450 -15.27 24.49 1.68
N GLY A 451 -14.61 25.57 2.14
CA GLY A 451 -15.28 26.65 2.87
C GLY A 451 -16.43 27.28 2.09
N VAL A 452 -16.22 27.55 0.79
CA VAL A 452 -17.26 28.12 -0.09
C VAL A 452 -18.35 27.09 -0.39
N LEU A 453 -17.99 25.87 -0.81
CA LEU A 453 -18.95 24.81 -1.15
C LEU A 453 -19.89 24.46 0.01
N GLU A 454 -19.38 24.42 1.25
CA GLU A 454 -20.19 24.15 2.44
C GLU A 454 -21.04 25.37 2.84
N LYS A 455 -20.53 26.60 2.67
CA LYS A 455 -21.28 27.83 2.97
C LYS A 455 -22.46 28.04 2.01
N GLU A 456 -22.28 27.70 0.74
CA GLU A 456 -23.30 27.85 -0.32
C GLU A 456 -24.22 26.63 -0.44
N HIS A 457 -24.02 25.59 0.38
CA HIS A 457 -24.77 24.33 0.33
C HIS A 457 -24.80 23.70 -1.08
N SER A 458 -23.70 23.83 -1.83
CA SER A 458 -23.64 23.41 -3.24
C SER A 458 -23.58 21.89 -3.40
N ILE A 459 -23.07 21.16 -2.40
CA ILE A 459 -22.95 19.69 -2.42
C ILE A 459 -24.18 19.05 -1.79
N SER A 460 -24.75 18.05 -2.48
CA SER A 460 -25.98 17.37 -2.05
C SER A 460 -25.83 16.77 -0.64
N GLU A 461 -26.91 16.77 0.13
CA GLU A 461 -26.93 16.14 1.46
C GLU A 461 -26.71 14.62 1.38
N GLY A 462 -27.09 13.99 0.28
CA GLY A 462 -26.82 12.58 0.00
C GLY A 462 -25.34 12.27 -0.25
N GLN A 463 -24.46 13.28 -0.35
CA GLN A 463 -23.02 13.13 -0.49
C GLN A 463 -22.29 13.39 0.83
N ALA A 464 -21.62 12.38 1.38
CA ALA A 464 -20.88 12.46 2.64
C ALA A 464 -19.36 12.28 2.55
N GLY A 465 -18.84 11.79 1.43
CA GLY A 465 -17.42 11.50 1.27
C GLY A 465 -16.55 12.73 1.50
N PHE A 466 -15.53 12.61 2.36
CA PHE A 466 -14.57 13.68 2.67
C PHE A 466 -15.15 14.99 3.24
N ARG A 467 -16.41 14.99 3.70
CA ARG A 467 -17.03 16.15 4.37
C ARG A 467 -16.82 16.09 5.88
N LYS A 468 -16.72 17.27 6.51
CA LYS A 468 -16.55 17.35 7.96
C LYS A 468 -17.82 16.86 8.66
N LYS A 469 -17.64 16.10 9.75
CA LYS A 469 -18.73 15.55 10.58
C LYS A 469 -19.69 14.59 9.84
N ARG A 470 -19.25 14.02 8.72
CA ARG A 470 -19.98 12.95 8.01
C ARG A 470 -19.05 11.74 7.85
N GLY A 471 -19.49 10.58 8.32
CA GLY A 471 -18.72 9.36 8.35
C GLY A 471 -19.35 8.24 7.52
N CYS A 472 -18.58 7.18 7.27
CA CYS A 472 -19.09 5.98 6.61
C CYS A 472 -20.29 5.39 7.37
N VAL A 473 -20.27 5.48 8.70
CA VAL A 473 -21.28 4.84 9.56
C VAL A 473 -22.63 5.55 9.44
N ASP A 474 -22.66 6.87 9.25
CA ASP A 474 -23.90 7.63 9.04
C ASP A 474 -24.67 7.13 7.80
N HIS A 475 -23.94 6.84 6.71
CA HIS A 475 -24.51 6.30 5.48
C HIS A 475 -24.99 4.85 5.65
N VAL A 476 -24.19 4.00 6.28
CA VAL A 476 -24.60 2.61 6.57
C VAL A 476 -25.83 2.59 7.47
N PHE A 477 -25.88 3.46 8.48
CA PHE A 477 -27.04 3.63 9.35
C PHE A 477 -28.29 4.04 8.56
N THR A 478 -28.17 5.05 7.70
CA THR A 478 -29.30 5.57 6.91
C THR A 478 -29.88 4.50 5.98
N VAL A 479 -29.03 3.85 5.17
CA VAL A 479 -29.43 2.74 4.29
C VAL A 479 -30.05 1.61 5.12
N GLY A 480 -29.43 1.27 6.25
CA GLY A 480 -29.92 0.23 7.13
C GLY A 480 -31.29 0.53 7.73
N ARG A 481 -31.53 1.76 8.18
CA ARG A 481 -32.83 2.20 8.74
C ARG A 481 -33.92 2.21 7.69
N ILE A 482 -33.61 2.60 6.45
CA ILE A 482 -34.56 2.54 5.33
C ILE A 482 -34.98 1.10 5.08
N ILE A 483 -34.02 0.19 4.92
CA ILE A 483 -34.29 -1.24 4.69
C ILE A 483 -35.09 -1.82 5.86
N GLN A 484 -34.67 -1.59 7.11
CA GLN A 484 -35.34 -2.12 8.30
C GLN A 484 -36.77 -1.58 8.46
N GLY A 485 -36.97 -0.28 8.21
CA GLY A 485 -38.29 0.36 8.32
C GLY A 485 -39.29 -0.20 7.30
N ARG A 486 -38.86 -0.34 6.03
CA ARG A 486 -39.69 -0.92 4.97
C ARG A 486 -39.99 -2.39 5.19
N LYS A 487 -38.97 -3.13 5.62
CA LYS A 487 -39.08 -4.53 6.02
C LYS A 487 -40.19 -4.72 7.08
N ARG A 488 -40.16 -3.93 8.16
CA ARG A 488 -41.21 -3.96 9.21
C ARG A 488 -42.62 -3.63 8.69
N ALA A 489 -42.70 -2.83 7.62
CA ALA A 489 -43.96 -2.49 6.97
C ALA A 489 -44.39 -3.51 5.90
N GLY A 490 -43.69 -4.64 5.75
CA GLY A 490 -43.97 -5.65 4.72
C GLY A 490 -43.69 -5.16 3.29
N LYS A 491 -42.90 -4.10 3.12
CA LYS A 491 -42.62 -3.49 1.81
C LYS A 491 -41.23 -3.87 1.31
N PRO A 492 -41.07 -4.25 0.02
CA PRO A 492 -39.77 -4.56 -0.55
C PRO A 492 -38.91 -3.30 -0.69
N THR A 493 -37.59 -3.46 -0.69
CA THR A 493 -36.62 -2.39 -0.99
C THR A 493 -35.59 -2.91 -1.97
N TYR A 494 -35.32 -2.14 -3.02
CA TYR A 494 -34.37 -2.50 -4.06
C TYR A 494 -33.17 -1.56 -4.00
N CYS A 495 -31.98 -2.12 -3.80
CA CYS A 495 -30.74 -1.35 -3.67
C CYS A 495 -29.79 -1.67 -4.83
N PHE A 496 -29.30 -0.64 -5.52
CA PHE A 496 -28.28 -0.76 -6.55
C PHE A 496 -26.95 -0.18 -6.05
N PHE A 497 -25.90 -0.99 -6.03
CA PHE A 497 -24.55 -0.55 -5.67
C PHE A 497 -23.69 -0.43 -6.93
N LEU A 498 -23.14 0.76 -7.16
CA LEU A 498 -22.29 1.07 -8.32
C LEU A 498 -20.81 1.10 -7.90
N ASP A 499 -19.97 0.28 -8.54
CA ASP A 499 -18.50 0.33 -8.43
C ASP A 499 -17.93 1.06 -9.67
N VAL A 500 -17.37 2.25 -9.50
CA VAL A 500 -16.76 3.01 -10.61
C VAL A 500 -15.32 2.51 -10.86
N LYS A 501 -15.00 2.15 -12.11
CA LYS A 501 -13.65 1.69 -12.50
C LYS A 501 -12.62 2.80 -12.33
N LYS A 502 -11.71 2.60 -11.38
CA LYS A 502 -10.50 3.44 -11.18
C LYS A 502 -10.85 4.93 -11.10
N ALA A 503 -11.89 5.27 -10.36
CA ALA A 503 -12.58 6.56 -10.39
C ALA A 503 -11.66 7.81 -10.39
N TYR A 504 -10.64 7.82 -9.53
CA TYR A 504 -9.67 8.93 -9.46
C TYR A 504 -8.75 9.00 -10.68
N ASP A 505 -8.33 7.86 -11.20
CA ASP A 505 -7.36 7.76 -12.30
C ASP A 505 -8.01 8.10 -13.65
N THR A 506 -9.35 8.08 -13.74
CA THR A 506 -10.13 8.22 -14.99
C THR A 506 -10.97 9.50 -15.07
N VAL A 507 -10.83 10.43 -14.12
CA VAL A 507 -11.56 11.72 -14.16
C VAL A 507 -11.21 12.49 -15.43
N TRP A 508 -12.24 12.82 -16.23
CA TRP A 508 -12.07 13.65 -17.40
C TRP A 508 -11.86 15.12 -17.00
N ARG A 509 -10.66 15.65 -17.26
CA ARG A 509 -10.24 16.98 -16.77
C ARG A 509 -11.11 18.14 -17.28
N ASN A 510 -11.39 18.22 -18.58
CA ASN A 510 -12.24 19.29 -19.10
C ASN A 510 -13.67 19.21 -18.54
N GLY A 511 -14.19 18.00 -18.35
CA GLY A 511 -15.46 17.78 -17.64
C GLY A 511 -15.40 18.28 -16.19
N LEU A 512 -14.32 17.98 -15.46
CA LEU A 512 -14.08 18.49 -14.12
C LEU A 512 -14.04 20.04 -14.08
N TRP A 513 -13.37 20.68 -15.03
CA TRP A 513 -13.32 22.15 -15.09
C TRP A 513 -14.68 22.76 -15.36
N LYS A 514 -15.50 22.11 -16.20
CA LYS A 514 -16.90 22.50 -16.43
C LYS A 514 -17.74 22.37 -15.16
N GLN A 515 -17.55 21.28 -14.41
CA GLN A 515 -18.22 21.09 -13.13
C GLN A 515 -17.78 22.16 -12.12
N LEU A 516 -16.49 22.43 -11.95
CA LEU A 516 -16.03 23.46 -11.03
C LEU A 516 -16.62 24.85 -11.34
N SER A 517 -16.69 25.24 -12.62
CA SER A 517 -17.32 26.51 -13.03
C SER A 517 -18.84 26.52 -12.72
N LYS A 518 -19.55 25.39 -12.89
CA LYS A 518 -20.97 25.23 -12.49
C LYS A 518 -21.16 25.48 -10.98
N TYR A 519 -20.22 25.01 -10.15
CA TYR A 519 -20.25 25.16 -8.69
C TYR A 519 -19.64 26.49 -8.19
N GLY A 520 -19.52 27.51 -9.05
CA GLY A 520 -19.06 28.84 -8.67
C GLY A 520 -17.55 28.99 -8.47
N ILE A 521 -16.76 27.95 -8.71
CA ILE A 521 -15.29 28.00 -8.65
C ILE A 521 -14.80 28.49 -10.01
N LYS A 522 -14.70 29.81 -10.14
CA LYS A 522 -14.33 30.52 -11.37
C LYS A 522 -13.09 31.41 -11.17
N GLY A 523 -12.81 32.27 -12.14
CA GLY A 523 -11.75 33.27 -12.06
C GLY A 523 -10.37 32.66 -11.82
N LYS A 524 -9.60 33.29 -10.94
CA LYS A 524 -8.20 32.93 -10.70
C LYS A 524 -8.03 31.54 -10.10
N MET A 525 -8.89 31.16 -9.16
CA MET A 525 -8.87 29.83 -8.53
C MET A 525 -9.01 28.73 -9.58
N TRP A 526 -9.98 28.86 -10.49
CA TRP A 526 -10.19 27.90 -11.57
C TRP A 526 -8.95 27.75 -12.47
N ARG A 527 -8.34 28.86 -12.88
CA ARG A 527 -7.14 28.85 -13.73
C ARG A 527 -5.94 28.18 -13.05
N VAL A 528 -5.71 28.48 -11.77
CA VAL A 528 -4.63 27.85 -10.99
C VAL A 528 -4.87 26.33 -10.89
N LEU A 529 -6.10 25.90 -10.57
CA LEU A 529 -6.43 24.48 -10.50
C LEU A 529 -6.21 23.75 -11.83
N LYS A 530 -6.64 24.35 -12.95
CA LYS A 530 -6.43 23.81 -14.30
C LYS A 530 -4.93 23.65 -14.57
N LYS A 531 -4.14 24.73 -14.45
CA LYS A 531 -2.67 24.72 -14.63
C LYS A 531 -1.94 23.72 -13.75
N MET A 532 -2.42 23.48 -12.52
CA MET A 532 -1.82 22.49 -11.61
C MET A 532 -1.94 21.05 -12.12
N THR A 533 -2.91 20.78 -12.97
CA THR A 533 -3.11 19.46 -13.59
C THR A 533 -2.57 19.38 -15.01
N GLU A 534 -2.25 20.50 -15.65
CA GLU A 534 -1.65 20.54 -16.99
C GLU A 534 -0.23 19.97 -16.96
N CYS A 535 0.09 19.05 -17.88
CA CYS A 535 1.41 18.44 -18.00
C CYS A 535 1.90 17.71 -16.72
N THR A 536 0.99 17.06 -15.98
CA THR A 536 1.40 16.20 -14.85
C THR A 536 2.19 14.99 -15.35
N LYS A 537 3.31 14.71 -14.69
CA LYS A 537 4.19 13.57 -15.01
C LYS A 537 4.24 12.62 -13.84
N SER A 538 4.31 11.33 -14.12
CA SER A 538 4.46 10.29 -13.10
C SER A 538 5.62 9.37 -13.40
N ALA A 539 6.27 8.85 -12.37
CA ALA A 539 7.24 7.77 -12.45
C ALA A 539 6.93 6.71 -11.39
N VAL A 540 7.16 5.42 -11.70
CA VAL A 540 6.96 4.34 -10.74
C VAL A 540 8.23 4.11 -9.94
N MET A 541 8.13 4.10 -8.61
CA MET A 541 9.21 3.70 -7.72
C MET A 541 9.09 2.23 -7.32
N LEU A 542 10.12 1.45 -7.62
CA LEU A 542 10.27 0.06 -7.19
C LEU A 542 11.74 -0.22 -6.84
N ASP A 543 11.97 -0.84 -5.69
CA ASP A 543 13.31 -1.09 -5.13
C ASP A 543 14.13 0.20 -4.97
N GLY A 544 13.42 1.32 -4.75
CA GLY A 544 13.95 2.68 -4.66
C GLY A 544 14.38 3.28 -5.99
N GLU A 545 14.29 2.56 -7.11
CA GLU A 545 14.61 3.10 -8.44
C GLU A 545 13.35 3.60 -9.11
N LEU A 546 13.46 4.71 -9.84
CA LEU A 546 12.38 5.28 -10.62
C LEU A 546 12.38 4.69 -12.04
N SER A 547 11.19 4.51 -12.60
CA SER A 547 11.03 4.41 -14.05
C SER A 547 11.36 5.76 -14.71
N LYS A 548 11.37 5.80 -16.04
CA LYS A 548 11.24 7.08 -16.74
C LYS A 548 9.91 7.74 -16.37
N PHE A 549 9.90 9.07 -16.36
CA PHE A 549 8.67 9.83 -16.25
C PHE A 549 7.82 9.65 -17.51
N PHE A 550 6.51 9.63 -17.33
CA PHE A 550 5.51 9.58 -18.39
C PHE A 550 4.38 10.56 -18.09
N ASP A 551 3.74 11.07 -19.13
CA ASP A 551 2.66 12.04 -18.99
C ASP A 551 1.36 11.40 -18.54
N ILE A 552 0.59 12.16 -17.76
CA ILE A 552 -0.75 11.85 -17.30
C ILE A 552 -1.67 12.97 -17.79
N GLU A 553 -2.62 12.60 -18.64
CA GLU A 553 -3.54 13.51 -19.34
C GLU A 553 -4.95 13.51 -18.72
N GLN A 554 -5.31 12.46 -17.98
CA GLN A 554 -6.57 12.38 -17.23
C GLN A 554 -6.37 11.95 -15.77
N GLY A 555 -7.45 12.06 -15.00
CA GLY A 555 -7.46 11.72 -13.59
C GLY A 555 -6.91 12.81 -12.69
N VAL A 556 -7.11 12.60 -11.40
CA VAL A 556 -6.59 13.40 -10.30
C VAL A 556 -5.68 12.53 -9.42
N PRO A 557 -4.52 13.04 -8.97
CA PRO A 557 -3.50 12.21 -8.32
C PRO A 557 -3.97 11.64 -6.97
N GLN A 558 -3.88 10.32 -6.81
CA GLN A 558 -4.19 9.65 -5.54
C GLN A 558 -3.11 9.95 -4.49
N GLY A 559 -3.47 10.74 -3.48
CA GLY A 559 -2.54 11.18 -2.42
C GLY A 559 -2.36 12.70 -2.33
N CYS A 560 -2.93 13.46 -3.27
CA CYS A 560 -3.13 14.89 -3.09
C CYS A 560 -4.31 15.16 -2.15
N THR A 561 -4.20 16.20 -1.33
CA THR A 561 -5.26 16.66 -0.42
C THR A 561 -6.47 17.23 -1.14
N LEU A 562 -6.28 17.77 -2.34
CA LEU A 562 -7.30 18.42 -3.16
C LEU A 562 -8.10 17.42 -4.02
N SER A 563 -7.48 16.34 -4.47
CA SER A 563 -8.13 15.35 -5.36
C SER A 563 -9.47 14.81 -4.87
N PRO A 564 -9.67 14.52 -3.56
CA PRO A 564 -10.96 14.05 -3.06
C PRO A 564 -12.10 15.07 -3.25
N THR A 565 -11.85 16.36 -3.00
CA THR A 565 -12.85 17.42 -3.19
C THR A 565 -13.13 17.66 -4.68
N LEU A 566 -12.11 17.62 -5.54
CA LEU A 566 -12.32 17.70 -7.00
C LEU A 566 -13.20 16.55 -7.50
N PHE A 567 -12.92 15.32 -7.06
CA PHE A 567 -13.72 14.16 -7.44
C PHE A 567 -15.16 14.25 -6.91
N GLN A 568 -15.31 14.71 -5.66
CA GLN A 568 -16.62 14.94 -5.06
C GLN A 568 -17.47 15.90 -5.90
N VAL A 569 -16.93 17.06 -6.28
CA VAL A 569 -17.65 18.01 -7.14
C VAL A 569 -18.00 17.37 -8.48
N PHE A 570 -17.07 16.63 -9.08
CA PHE A 570 -17.27 16.01 -10.38
C PHE A 570 -18.44 15.02 -10.43
N ILE A 571 -18.60 14.20 -9.40
CA ILE A 571 -19.62 13.14 -9.36
C ILE A 571 -20.93 13.57 -8.68
N ASN A 572 -20.97 14.71 -7.99
CA ASN A 572 -22.11 15.11 -7.14
C ASN A 572 -23.45 15.14 -7.91
N ASP A 573 -23.44 15.62 -9.15
CA ASP A 573 -24.60 15.68 -10.05
C ASP A 573 -25.23 14.29 -10.34
N LEU A 574 -24.54 13.18 -10.06
CA LEU A 574 -25.12 11.83 -10.14
C LEU A 574 -26.34 11.68 -9.22
N LEU A 575 -26.32 12.34 -8.05
CA LEU A 575 -27.46 12.33 -7.14
C LEU A 575 -28.65 13.10 -7.74
N GLU A 576 -28.40 14.27 -8.32
CA GLU A 576 -29.44 15.11 -8.95
C GLU A 576 -30.18 14.34 -10.06
N VAL A 577 -29.45 13.64 -10.94
CA VAL A 577 -30.06 12.91 -12.06
C VAL A 577 -30.85 11.67 -11.60
N VAL A 578 -30.42 11.02 -10.52
CA VAL A 578 -31.12 9.86 -9.95
C VAL A 578 -32.37 10.32 -9.19
N GLU A 579 -32.28 11.42 -8.44
CA GLU A 579 -33.41 12.02 -7.74
C GLU A 579 -34.48 12.55 -8.71
N ALA A 580 -34.07 13.08 -9.87
CA ALA A 580 -34.98 13.55 -10.92
C ALA A 580 -35.89 12.44 -11.49
N VAL A 581 -35.54 11.16 -11.32
CA VAL A 581 -36.40 10.02 -11.68
C VAL A 581 -37.66 9.95 -10.81
N ARG A 582 -37.61 10.50 -9.58
CA ARG A 582 -38.73 10.52 -8.60
C ARG A 582 -39.29 9.13 -8.28
N LYS A 583 -38.40 8.13 -8.25
CA LYS A 583 -38.70 6.73 -7.89
C LYS A 583 -37.86 6.25 -6.70
N GLY A 584 -37.55 7.17 -5.78
CA GLY A 584 -36.83 6.84 -4.56
C GLY A 584 -37.71 6.21 -3.50
N VAL A 585 -37.11 5.86 -2.38
CA VAL A 585 -37.83 5.35 -1.21
C VAL A 585 -38.40 6.48 -0.37
N LYS A 586 -39.73 6.50 -0.18
CA LYS A 586 -40.37 7.39 0.80
C LYS A 586 -40.00 6.98 2.23
N VAL A 587 -39.59 7.95 3.04
CA VAL A 587 -39.19 7.73 4.45
C VAL A 587 -40.16 8.46 5.38
N GLY A 588 -40.84 7.71 6.25
CA GLY A 588 -41.87 8.22 7.16
C GLY A 588 -43.11 8.73 6.42
N ASP A 589 -43.88 9.61 7.09
CA ASP A 589 -45.06 10.30 6.53
C ASP A 589 -44.69 11.61 5.81
N THR A 590 -43.42 11.76 5.43
CA THR A 590 -42.93 12.95 4.74
C THR A 590 -43.00 12.79 3.22
N GLU A 591 -43.09 13.90 2.50
CA GLU A 591 -42.91 13.93 1.03
C GLU A 591 -41.45 13.63 0.61
N THR A 592 -40.53 13.46 1.56
CA THR A 592 -39.11 13.24 1.29
C THR A 592 -38.86 11.81 0.80
N SER A 593 -38.34 11.71 -0.42
CA SER A 593 -37.93 10.46 -1.06
C SER A 593 -36.41 10.38 -1.13
N VAL A 594 -35.84 9.26 -0.69
CA VAL A 594 -34.40 8.99 -0.78
C VAL A 594 -34.14 8.08 -1.98
N SER A 595 -33.58 8.66 -3.04
CA SER A 595 -33.29 7.92 -4.28
C SER A 595 -31.84 7.42 -4.34
N GLY A 596 -30.90 8.10 -3.69
CA GLY A 596 -29.50 7.67 -3.70
C GLY A 596 -28.64 8.31 -2.63
N MET A 597 -27.51 7.68 -2.35
CA MET A 597 -26.49 8.19 -1.44
C MET A 597 -25.11 7.92 -2.02
N LEU A 598 -24.17 8.81 -1.76
CA LEU A 598 -22.85 8.78 -2.35
C LEU A 598 -21.78 9.05 -1.30
N PHE A 599 -20.79 8.17 -1.21
CA PHE A 599 -19.63 8.36 -0.36
C PHE A 599 -18.37 8.25 -1.22
N ALA A 600 -17.81 9.39 -1.61
CA ALA A 600 -16.70 9.43 -2.56
C ALA A 600 -17.07 8.80 -3.92
N ASP A 601 -16.61 7.59 -4.22
CA ASP A 601 -16.96 6.82 -5.43
C ASP A 601 -18.02 5.72 -5.17
N ASP A 602 -18.31 5.41 -3.91
CA ASP A 602 -19.30 4.38 -3.52
C ASP A 602 -20.72 4.97 -3.57
N PHE A 603 -21.46 4.66 -4.64
CA PHE A 603 -22.87 5.05 -4.81
C PHE A 603 -23.82 3.89 -4.48
N VAL A 604 -24.93 4.22 -3.81
CA VAL A 604 -26.08 3.34 -3.61
C VAL A 604 -27.36 4.04 -4.07
N GLY A 605 -28.07 3.45 -5.03
CA GLY A 605 -29.41 3.84 -5.44
C GLY A 605 -30.47 2.99 -4.72
N MET A 606 -31.62 3.58 -4.39
CA MET A 606 -32.69 2.91 -3.66
C MET A 606 -34.05 3.23 -4.28
N SER A 607 -34.87 2.20 -4.46
CA SER A 607 -36.23 2.31 -5.02
C SER A 607 -37.21 1.44 -4.25
N ASP A 608 -38.49 1.83 -4.31
CA ASP A 608 -39.62 1.07 -3.80
C ASP A 608 -40.18 0.04 -4.80
N THR A 609 -39.79 0.15 -6.08
CA THR A 609 -40.25 -0.69 -7.19
C THR A 609 -39.08 -1.17 -8.06
N PRO A 610 -39.17 -2.38 -8.68
CA PRO A 610 -38.14 -2.87 -9.59
C PRO A 610 -37.89 -1.93 -10.78
N GLU A 611 -38.96 -1.44 -11.40
CA GLU A 611 -38.93 -0.54 -12.56
C GLU A 611 -38.32 0.81 -12.17
N GLY A 612 -38.68 1.31 -10.97
CA GLY A 612 -38.07 2.51 -10.41
C GLY A 612 -36.57 2.39 -10.25
N LEU A 613 -36.07 1.24 -9.79
CA LEU A 613 -34.63 1.01 -9.67
C LEU A 613 -33.95 0.95 -11.05
N GLN A 614 -34.56 0.28 -12.03
CA GLN A 614 -34.00 0.23 -13.39
C GLN A 614 -33.92 1.64 -14.02
N LEU A 615 -34.94 2.48 -13.83
CA LEU A 615 -34.90 3.87 -14.30
C LEU A 615 -33.77 4.68 -13.63
N GLN A 616 -33.52 4.47 -12.35
CA GLN A 616 -32.37 5.07 -11.65
C GLN A 616 -31.03 4.56 -12.19
N ILE A 617 -30.91 3.25 -12.48
CA ILE A 617 -29.72 2.65 -13.09
C ILE A 617 -29.47 3.25 -14.48
N ASP A 618 -30.51 3.42 -15.29
CA ASP A 618 -30.41 4.01 -16.63
C ASP A 618 -30.00 5.49 -16.56
N ALA A 619 -30.51 6.24 -15.58
CA ALA A 619 -30.10 7.62 -15.32
C ALA A 619 -28.62 7.70 -14.91
N ALA A 620 -28.19 6.82 -13.99
CA ALA A 620 -26.80 6.71 -13.59
C ALA A 620 -25.88 6.34 -14.77
N LYS A 621 -26.30 5.41 -15.63
CA LYS A 621 -25.56 5.04 -16.84
C LYS A 621 -25.41 6.23 -17.78
N LYS A 622 -26.51 6.91 -18.13
CA LYS A 622 -26.48 8.12 -18.99
C LYS A 622 -25.54 9.18 -18.44
N PHE A 623 -25.55 9.40 -17.13
CA PHE A 623 -24.62 10.31 -16.46
C PHE A 623 -23.17 9.85 -16.64
N THR A 624 -22.86 8.59 -16.34
CA THR A 624 -21.49 8.09 -16.48
C THR A 624 -20.98 8.12 -17.92
N ASP A 625 -21.83 7.84 -18.91
CA ASP A 625 -21.47 7.92 -20.33
C ASP A 625 -21.17 9.37 -20.75
N LYS A 626 -22.01 10.32 -20.29
CA LYS A 626 -21.84 11.76 -20.54
C LYS A 626 -20.57 12.30 -19.90
N TRP A 627 -20.30 11.93 -18.66
CA TRP A 627 -19.13 12.39 -17.89
C TRP A 627 -17.91 11.47 -18.02
N ARG A 628 -17.97 10.48 -18.91
CA ARG A 628 -16.84 9.59 -19.27
C ARG A 628 -16.31 8.75 -18.11
N LEU A 629 -17.19 8.40 -17.18
CA LEU A 629 -16.93 7.41 -16.13
C LEU A 629 -17.34 6.03 -16.62
N SER A 630 -16.61 4.99 -16.20
CA SER A 630 -16.95 3.61 -16.54
C SER A 630 -17.33 2.83 -15.29
N ALA A 631 -18.47 2.15 -15.33
CA ALA A 631 -18.86 1.22 -14.29
C ALA A 631 -18.08 -0.10 -14.38
N ASN A 632 -17.91 -0.72 -13.23
CA ASN A 632 -17.46 -2.08 -13.08
C ASN A 632 -18.66 -2.97 -12.83
N VAL A 633 -19.34 -3.35 -13.91
CA VAL A 633 -20.60 -4.11 -13.86
C VAL A 633 -20.44 -5.40 -13.05
N GLN A 634 -19.31 -6.09 -13.17
CA GLN A 634 -19.00 -7.32 -12.41
C GLN A 634 -18.86 -7.12 -10.90
N LYS A 635 -18.58 -5.90 -10.43
CA LYS A 635 -18.52 -5.57 -8.99
C LYS A 635 -19.71 -4.74 -8.51
N SER A 636 -20.47 -4.20 -9.46
CA SER A 636 -21.75 -3.56 -9.19
C SER A 636 -22.79 -4.66 -8.96
N ALA A 637 -23.79 -4.39 -8.15
CA ALA A 637 -24.76 -5.41 -7.79
C ALA A 637 -26.11 -4.80 -7.42
N VAL A 638 -27.17 -5.57 -7.62
CA VAL A 638 -28.49 -5.27 -7.06
C VAL A 638 -28.75 -6.19 -5.88
N MET A 639 -29.25 -5.64 -4.78
CA MET A 639 -29.71 -6.39 -3.63
C MET A 639 -31.20 -6.14 -3.44
N VAL A 640 -31.96 -7.23 -3.35
CA VAL A 640 -33.42 -7.21 -3.22
C VAL A 640 -33.80 -7.59 -1.80
N CYS A 641 -34.24 -6.63 -1.01
CA CYS A 641 -34.74 -6.84 0.34
C CYS A 641 -36.27 -7.00 0.29
N ASN A 642 -36.75 -8.25 0.14
CA ASN A 642 -38.18 -8.58 0.17
C ASN A 642 -38.44 -9.72 1.19
N GLU A 643 -39.40 -9.51 2.09
CA GLU A 643 -39.85 -10.56 3.02
C GLU A 643 -41.02 -11.39 2.49
N ASN A 644 -41.76 -10.87 1.51
CA ASN A 644 -42.86 -11.61 0.92
C ASN A 644 -42.32 -12.73 0.03
N LYS A 645 -42.29 -13.96 0.56
CA LYS A 645 -41.85 -15.15 -0.17
C LYS A 645 -42.85 -15.63 -1.20
N GLU A 646 -44.11 -15.20 -1.10
CA GLU A 646 -45.19 -15.57 -2.02
C GLU A 646 -45.10 -14.74 -3.32
N GLU A 647 -44.45 -13.58 -3.28
CA GLU A 647 -44.20 -12.69 -4.42
C GLU A 647 -42.69 -12.53 -4.66
N PRO A 648 -42.00 -13.56 -5.17
CA PRO A 648 -40.60 -13.44 -5.55
C PRO A 648 -40.45 -12.42 -6.68
N VAL A 649 -39.42 -11.57 -6.58
CA VAL A 649 -39.17 -10.55 -7.59
C VAL A 649 -38.37 -11.17 -8.73
N GLU A 650 -39.03 -11.44 -9.85
CA GLU A 650 -38.39 -11.85 -11.10
C GLU A 650 -38.13 -10.63 -12.00
N HIS A 651 -37.12 -9.84 -11.66
CA HIS A 651 -36.68 -8.71 -12.48
C HIS A 651 -35.20 -8.85 -12.83
N ARG A 652 -34.82 -8.51 -14.07
CA ARG A 652 -33.42 -8.50 -14.51
C ARG A 652 -32.96 -7.07 -14.68
N TRP A 653 -32.06 -6.64 -13.80
CA TRP A 653 -31.47 -5.30 -13.89
C TRP A 653 -30.32 -5.26 -14.86
N LYS A 654 -30.25 -4.19 -15.65
CA LYS A 654 -29.24 -4.02 -16.69
C LYS A 654 -28.50 -2.71 -16.57
N TRP A 655 -27.20 -2.75 -16.81
CA TRP A 655 -26.37 -1.59 -17.10
C TRP A 655 -26.25 -1.44 -18.62
N GLY A 656 -27.23 -0.78 -19.23
CA GLY A 656 -27.35 -0.75 -20.69
C GLY A 656 -27.74 -2.13 -21.22
N ILE A 657 -26.80 -2.82 -21.88
CA ILE A 657 -27.03 -4.18 -22.39
C ILE A 657 -26.52 -5.27 -21.44
N GLU A 658 -25.62 -4.92 -20.51
CA GLU A 658 -25.00 -5.88 -19.60
C GLU A 658 -25.90 -6.15 -18.40
N GLU A 659 -26.08 -7.42 -18.01
CA GLU A 659 -26.87 -7.80 -16.84
C GLU A 659 -26.08 -7.56 -15.55
N ILE A 660 -26.73 -6.96 -14.55
CA ILE A 660 -26.16 -6.70 -13.22
C ILE A 660 -26.49 -7.89 -12.32
N ALA A 661 -25.49 -8.39 -11.58
CA ALA A 661 -25.69 -9.50 -10.66
C ALA A 661 -26.64 -9.12 -9.52
N VAL A 662 -27.63 -9.97 -9.26
CA VAL A 662 -28.46 -9.91 -8.05
C VAL A 662 -27.79 -10.71 -6.94
N VAL A 663 -27.59 -10.09 -5.79
CA VAL A 663 -26.85 -10.67 -4.67
C VAL A 663 -27.66 -10.67 -3.38
N ASP A 664 -27.42 -11.69 -2.56
CA ASP A 664 -28.03 -11.81 -1.23
C ASP A 664 -27.33 -10.96 -0.18
N GLN A 665 -26.09 -10.52 -0.45
CA GLN A 665 -25.29 -9.72 0.46
C GLN A 665 -24.30 -8.84 -0.30
N TYR A 666 -24.01 -7.65 0.25
CA TYR A 666 -23.05 -6.70 -0.33
C TYR A 666 -22.21 -6.04 0.77
N THR A 667 -20.90 -5.85 0.51
CA THR A 667 -20.03 -5.08 1.40
C THR A 667 -20.10 -3.58 1.05
N TYR A 668 -20.90 -2.82 1.80
CA TYR A 668 -21.02 -1.36 1.65
C TYR A 668 -20.24 -0.63 2.76
N LEU A 669 -19.28 0.22 2.39
CA LEU A 669 -18.47 1.03 3.31
C LEU A 669 -17.81 0.24 4.47
N GLY A 670 -17.46 -1.02 4.20
CA GLY A 670 -16.81 -1.92 5.16
C GLY A 670 -17.77 -2.74 6.04
N VAL A 671 -19.08 -2.54 5.89
CA VAL A 671 -20.15 -3.29 6.56
C VAL A 671 -20.79 -4.26 5.56
N GLU A 672 -21.12 -5.47 6.02
CA GLU A 672 -21.84 -6.42 5.17
C GLU A 672 -23.34 -6.25 5.42
N ILE A 673 -24.07 -5.91 4.37
CA ILE A 673 -25.53 -5.80 4.41
C ILE A 673 -26.10 -7.02 3.68
N ALA A 674 -26.99 -7.76 4.33
CA ALA A 674 -27.68 -8.91 3.76
C ALA A 674 -29.12 -8.54 3.37
N LYS A 675 -29.71 -9.27 2.41
CA LYS A 675 -31.08 -9.03 1.92
C LYS A 675 -32.16 -9.16 3.00
N ASP A 676 -31.92 -10.05 3.97
CA ASP A 676 -32.78 -10.25 5.14
C ASP A 676 -32.47 -9.27 6.27
N PHE A 677 -31.53 -8.35 6.04
CA PHE A 677 -31.02 -7.41 7.02
C PHE A 677 -30.53 -8.07 8.33
N SER A 678 -30.08 -9.33 8.26
CA SER A 678 -29.43 -10.00 9.38
C SER A 678 -27.97 -9.58 9.49
N TRP A 679 -27.51 -9.36 10.72
CA TRP A 679 -26.12 -8.99 10.98
C TRP A 679 -25.18 -10.19 11.08
N ASN A 680 -25.70 -11.43 10.97
CA ASN A 680 -24.95 -12.67 11.19
C ASN A 680 -23.70 -12.77 10.30
N VAL A 681 -23.84 -12.44 9.01
CA VAL A 681 -22.72 -12.47 8.05
C VAL A 681 -21.67 -11.43 8.41
N HIS A 682 -22.10 -10.18 8.66
CA HIS A 682 -21.20 -9.10 9.04
C HIS A 682 -20.40 -9.47 10.30
N MET A 683 -21.12 -9.90 11.32
CA MET A 683 -20.60 -10.30 12.62
C MET A 683 -19.57 -11.44 12.50
N SER A 684 -19.86 -12.46 11.70
CA SER A 684 -18.96 -13.59 11.43
C SER A 684 -17.66 -13.11 10.76
N LYS A 685 -17.77 -12.28 9.71
CA LYS A 685 -16.61 -11.70 9.01
C LYS A 685 -15.75 -10.83 9.94
N VAL A 686 -16.37 -10.06 10.83
CA VAL A 686 -15.68 -9.21 11.80
C VAL A 686 -14.92 -10.08 12.82
N ALA A 687 -15.57 -11.11 13.38
CA ALA A 687 -14.95 -12.04 14.32
C ALA A 687 -13.74 -12.77 13.69
N GLU A 688 -13.84 -13.24 12.45
CA GLU A 688 -12.74 -13.86 11.71
C GLU A 688 -11.57 -12.90 11.48
N LYS A 689 -11.85 -11.66 11.06
CA LYS A 689 -10.82 -10.61 10.91
C LYS A 689 -10.10 -10.35 12.23
N GLY A 690 -10.83 -10.31 13.35
CA GLY A 690 -10.26 -10.17 14.69
C GLY A 690 -9.36 -11.34 15.07
N LYS A 691 -9.84 -12.58 14.91
CA LYS A 691 -9.05 -13.81 15.15
C LYS A 691 -7.77 -13.84 14.31
N ALA A 692 -7.85 -13.49 13.03
CA ALA A 692 -6.69 -13.44 12.14
C ALA A 692 -5.67 -12.37 12.58
N ARG A 693 -6.12 -11.19 13.01
CA ARG A 693 -5.23 -10.14 13.55
C ARG A 693 -4.59 -10.56 14.87
N ALA A 694 -5.36 -11.14 15.79
CA ALA A 694 -4.84 -11.66 17.04
C ALA A 694 -3.77 -12.75 16.80
N GLY A 695 -4.00 -13.65 15.86
CA GLY A 695 -3.02 -14.66 15.45
C GLY A 695 -1.71 -14.05 14.92
N LYS A 696 -1.81 -13.02 14.06
CA LYS A 696 -0.61 -12.28 13.56
C LYS A 696 0.17 -11.57 14.67
N LEU A 697 -0.53 -11.10 15.72
CA LEU A 697 0.05 -10.38 16.85
C LEU A 697 0.37 -11.29 18.05
N HIS A 698 0.14 -12.59 17.94
CA HIS A 698 0.46 -13.57 18.99
C HIS A 698 1.90 -13.46 19.51
N PRO A 699 2.95 -13.25 18.67
CA PRO A 699 4.32 -13.08 19.16
C PRO A 699 4.50 -11.92 20.14
N ILE A 700 3.63 -10.91 20.10
CA ILE A 700 3.63 -9.76 21.02
C ILE A 700 2.78 -10.09 22.26
N LEU A 701 1.55 -10.55 22.04
CA LEU A 701 0.57 -10.79 23.11
C LEU A 701 1.06 -11.89 24.07
N ALA A 702 1.71 -12.93 23.55
CA ALA A 702 2.26 -14.03 24.33
C ALA A 702 3.64 -13.74 24.94
N ASN A 703 4.27 -12.61 24.63
CA ASN A 703 5.64 -12.35 25.08
C ASN A 703 5.66 -11.96 26.56
N ARG A 704 6.28 -12.81 27.40
CA ARG A 704 6.44 -12.55 28.84
C ARG A 704 7.35 -11.38 29.18
N HIS A 705 8.21 -10.95 28.25
CA HIS A 705 9.16 -9.86 28.46
C HIS A 705 8.58 -8.47 28.09
N LEU A 706 7.38 -8.43 27.51
CA LEU A 706 6.67 -7.20 27.23
C LEU A 706 5.76 -6.82 28.38
N ASP A 707 5.77 -5.53 28.73
CA ASP A 707 4.87 -4.94 29.70
C ASP A 707 3.40 -5.15 29.29
N THR A 708 2.56 -5.50 30.25
CA THR A 708 1.12 -5.72 30.06
C THR A 708 0.42 -4.49 29.47
N ARG A 709 0.88 -3.27 29.78
CA ARG A 709 0.35 -2.02 29.22
C ARG A 709 0.54 -1.93 27.71
N ILE A 710 1.66 -2.46 27.17
CA ILE A 710 1.88 -2.54 25.72
C ILE A 710 0.90 -3.50 25.09
N LYS A 711 0.71 -4.67 25.70
CA LYS A 711 -0.23 -5.68 25.20
C LYS A 711 -1.65 -5.13 25.17
N LEU A 712 -2.05 -4.44 26.22
CA LEU A 712 -3.33 -3.75 26.30
C LEU A 712 -3.46 -2.67 25.22
N THR A 713 -2.40 -1.89 24.98
CA THR A 713 -2.36 -0.86 23.94
C THR A 713 -2.51 -1.46 22.54
N VAL A 714 -1.80 -2.56 22.26
CA VAL A 714 -1.92 -3.30 20.99
C VAL A 714 -3.31 -3.88 20.82
N LEU A 715 -3.89 -4.47 21.87
CA LEU A 715 -5.25 -4.98 21.87
C LEU A 715 -6.25 -3.86 21.53
N LYS A 716 -6.23 -2.75 22.29
CA LYS A 716 -7.15 -1.61 22.14
C LYS A 716 -6.96 -0.82 20.84
N SER A 717 -5.75 -0.77 20.28
CA SER A 717 -5.45 0.09 19.12
C SER A 717 -5.45 -0.65 17.79
N VAL A 718 -5.31 -1.98 17.77
CA VAL A 718 -5.13 -2.76 16.52
C VAL A 718 -6.14 -3.88 16.34
N ILE A 719 -6.53 -4.54 17.43
CA ILE A 719 -7.42 -5.72 17.40
C ILE A 719 -8.87 -5.31 17.66
N VAL A 720 -9.12 -4.49 18.67
CA VAL A 720 -10.48 -4.05 19.05
C VAL A 720 -11.14 -3.12 18.02
N PRO A 721 -10.47 -2.10 17.43
CA PRO A 721 -11.18 -1.17 16.55
C PRO A 721 -11.83 -1.81 15.31
N PRO A 722 -11.20 -2.78 14.62
CA PRO A 722 -11.86 -3.53 13.54
C PRO A 722 -12.99 -4.45 14.01
N LEU A 723 -12.98 -4.88 15.28
CA LEU A 723 -14.03 -5.71 15.87
C LEU A 723 -15.29 -4.89 16.20
N GLU A 724 -15.12 -3.59 16.45
CA GLU A 724 -16.19 -2.67 16.87
C GLU A 724 -16.60 -1.68 15.77
N TYR A 725 -15.99 -1.77 14.58
CA TYR A 725 -16.33 -0.90 13.46
C TYR A 725 -17.82 -0.99 13.13
N ALA A 726 -18.48 0.17 13.05
CA ALA A 726 -19.93 0.32 12.84
C ALA A 726 -20.81 -0.37 13.91
N GLY A 727 -20.27 -0.66 15.10
CA GLY A 727 -21.01 -1.30 16.22
C GLY A 727 -22.26 -0.56 16.68
N GLU A 728 -22.36 0.73 16.39
CA GLU A 728 -23.54 1.55 16.64
C GLU A 728 -24.72 1.27 15.69
N VAL A 729 -24.50 0.54 14.59
CA VAL A 729 -25.53 0.23 13.58
C VAL A 729 -26.08 -1.18 13.73
N TRP A 730 -25.24 -2.16 14.07
CA TRP A 730 -25.67 -3.56 14.07
C TRP A 730 -26.13 -4.03 15.46
N GLU A 731 -27.34 -4.62 15.50
CA GLU A 731 -27.92 -5.20 16.72
C GLU A 731 -27.19 -6.51 17.08
N GLY A 732 -26.37 -6.47 18.13
CA GLY A 732 -25.60 -7.63 18.57
C GLY A 732 -26.50 -8.72 19.18
N ASN A 733 -26.58 -9.89 18.54
CA ASN A 733 -27.12 -11.08 19.20
C ASN A 733 -26.17 -11.49 20.36
N LYS A 734 -26.70 -11.84 21.53
CA LYS A 734 -25.94 -12.33 22.70
C LYS A 734 -24.88 -13.39 22.34
N LYS A 735 -25.16 -14.24 21.35
CA LYS A 735 -24.21 -15.25 20.83
C LYS A 735 -22.97 -14.60 20.22
N VAL A 736 -23.14 -13.57 19.40
CA VAL A 736 -22.03 -12.89 18.73
C VAL A 736 -21.27 -12.01 19.70
N VAL A 737 -21.95 -11.31 20.60
CA VAL A 737 -21.24 -10.54 21.66
C VAL A 737 -20.31 -11.48 22.42
N LYS A 738 -20.78 -12.68 22.78
CA LYS A 738 -19.93 -13.73 23.36
C LYS A 738 -18.81 -14.20 22.44
N GLU A 739 -19.01 -14.32 21.12
CA GLU A 739 -17.95 -14.69 20.17
C GLU A 739 -16.89 -13.59 20.01
N LEU A 740 -17.29 -12.32 20.01
CA LEU A 740 -16.42 -11.16 19.98
C LEU A 740 -15.65 -11.02 21.29
N GLU A 741 -16.32 -11.20 22.42
CA GLU A 741 -15.70 -11.31 23.75
C GLU A 741 -14.73 -12.48 23.80
N ALA A 742 -15.10 -13.66 23.29
CA ALA A 742 -14.22 -14.81 23.21
C ALA A 742 -12.99 -14.52 22.32
N ALA A 743 -13.16 -13.80 21.21
CA ALA A 743 -12.04 -13.37 20.37
C ALA A 743 -11.13 -12.36 21.10
N LYS A 744 -11.70 -11.41 21.84
CA LYS A 744 -10.98 -10.45 22.69
C LYS A 744 -10.23 -11.18 23.83
N MET A 745 -10.89 -12.12 24.50
CA MET A 745 -10.34 -12.92 25.59
C MET A 745 -9.26 -13.89 25.12
N LYS A 746 -9.44 -14.51 23.95
CA LYS A 746 -8.40 -15.35 23.31
C LYS A 746 -7.19 -14.53 22.89
N ALA A 747 -7.39 -13.28 22.48
CA ALA A 747 -6.28 -12.35 22.24
C ALA A 747 -5.60 -11.90 23.56
N ALA A 748 -6.37 -11.77 24.65
CA ALA A 748 -5.87 -11.35 25.96
C ALA A 748 -5.24 -12.48 26.79
N ASN A 749 -5.54 -13.75 26.50
CA ASN A 749 -5.05 -14.91 27.23
C ASN A 749 -4.18 -15.82 26.33
N PRO A 750 -2.84 -15.65 26.35
CA PRO A 750 -1.92 -16.43 25.51
C PRO A 750 -1.93 -17.94 25.79
N ARG A 751 -2.37 -18.38 26.98
CA ARG A 751 -2.40 -19.81 27.34
C ARG A 751 -3.48 -20.59 26.58
N MET A 752 -4.56 -19.92 26.14
CA MET A 752 -5.68 -20.53 25.41
C MET A 752 -5.40 -20.77 23.91
N LEU A 753 -4.25 -20.34 23.40
CA LEU A 753 -3.84 -20.58 22.00
C LEU A 753 -3.05 -21.90 21.82
N GLN A 754 -2.83 -22.65 22.90
CA GLN A 754 -2.12 -23.93 22.88
C GLN A 754 -3.01 -25.15 22.59
N THR A 755 -4.34 -25.03 22.54
CA THR A 755 -5.26 -26.18 22.52
C THR A 755 -5.65 -26.72 21.13
N HIS A 756 -5.04 -26.25 20.04
CA HIS A 756 -5.17 -26.89 18.73
C HIS A 756 -3.81 -26.97 18.03
N LYS A 757 -3.03 -27.97 18.40
CA LYS A 757 -1.96 -28.54 17.57
C LYS A 757 -1.87 -30.03 17.83
#